data_AF-A0A955NNJ0-F1
#
_entry.id   AF-A0A955NNJ0-F1
#
_cell.length_a   1.000
_cell.length_b   1.000
_cell.length_c   1.000
_cell.angle_alpha   90.00
_cell.angle_beta   90.00
_cell.angle_gamma   90.00
#
_symmetry.space_group_name_H-M   'P 1'
#
loop_
_entity.id
_entity.type
_entity.pdbx_description
1 polymer ?
#
loop_
_entity_poly.entity_id
_entity_poly.type
_entity_poly.pdbx_seq_one_letter_code
_entity_poly.pdbx_strand_id
1 'polypeptide(L)'
;MRVLEDKSVLTSGANPEKDVYEVVFPETLANVQAIRLEALTDESFVEGGTGRSENANFVLSEFEVELKNDAQPDQVNKVELIEAQADHSQEGFDIANAIDGNAETGWGVDGYELRENRSAIFTPKTPISTGEGIHLKVRLKHESQYAGHNIGRFRVSVSSDPTMAPSSFGKWYVSGPFKAVDGQTAYKTAYEPEQSIDLEATYEDGRQKWTLATPMYEDGKIHPLSGDVAATYLYRTIQSPSDRSMKLSVGSNDAVKVWLNGHVVHDNDVQRGVDDQRDEVVLNLSKGENQLLMKVVNYGNQYAFFFDKAEEQMGEYPTEIETILTLAKEDRSEGQKEQLRNFYRQTNSPEWREQKQQLADLEQKRKEFDESIPTTMVMSEMSEPRETHFLVRGQYDQPGDVVHAAIPAVFPALPEKTEPNRLGLAKWLVSDKHPLTARVTVNRYWQHYFGTGIVKTAEDFGSQGEWPSHPELLDWLAVEFMESGWDVKHIQKLIVTSAAYRQASVITPDRLEKDPKNRLISRGPRYRLEAELVRDNALAIAGLLNRKIGGSSVKPYQPEGLWEEVAYGSGFSAQSYDQDDGSDLYRRGMYTFWKRQCPPPGMLVFDAPNREVCTSRRERTNTPLQALALMNDPVYLEAARVLAQRMMIEGGGTPQAKVAYAFERATCRLPNEKETEILLNIYGKQLDDYRSDTEAAEKFVSVGESPIPENLDKADLAAWTTVASMILNLDEAITKS
;
A
#
# COMPACT_ATOMS: atom_id res chain seq x y z
N MET A 1 21.06 -37.21 49.73
CA MET A 1 20.46 -37.21 48.38
C MET A 1 19.28 -38.15 48.37
N ARG A 2 18.16 -37.77 47.74
CA ARG A 2 16.96 -38.61 47.56
C ARG A 2 16.57 -38.61 46.08
N VAL A 3 16.32 -39.78 45.51
CA VAL A 3 15.74 -39.91 44.18
C VAL A 3 14.24 -39.64 44.27
N LEU A 4 13.72 -38.74 43.44
CA LEU A 4 12.31 -38.35 43.34
C LEU A 4 11.55 -39.23 42.32
N GLU A 5 10.22 -39.09 42.26
CA GLU A 5 9.37 -39.88 41.35
C GLU A 5 9.72 -39.65 39.87
N ASP A 6 10.12 -38.42 39.53
CA ASP A 6 10.58 -38.01 38.20
C ASP A 6 12.04 -38.43 37.90
N LYS A 7 12.62 -39.30 38.73
CA LYS A 7 14.01 -39.78 38.63
C LYS A 7 15.09 -38.71 38.78
N SER A 8 14.75 -37.48 39.14
CA SER A 8 15.74 -36.50 39.58
C SER A 8 16.22 -36.79 41.00
N VAL A 9 17.40 -36.30 41.35
CA VAL A 9 18.05 -36.42 42.64
C VAL A 9 18.00 -35.07 43.32
N LEU A 10 17.34 -35.02 44.48
CA LEU A 10 17.31 -33.84 45.35
C LEU A 10 18.37 -34.00 46.45
N THR A 11 19.30 -33.05 46.52
CA THR A 11 20.24 -32.95 47.64
C THR A 11 19.56 -32.34 48.86
N SER A 12 20.04 -32.67 50.06
CA SER A 12 19.41 -32.27 51.32
C SER A 12 20.43 -32.27 52.46
N GLY A 13 20.15 -31.56 53.54
CA GLY A 13 21.04 -31.45 54.70
C GLY A 13 21.99 -30.25 54.60
N ALA A 14 23.00 -30.21 55.47
CA ALA A 14 24.03 -29.15 55.45
C ALA A 14 24.72 -29.10 54.08
N ASN A 15 25.00 -27.89 53.58
CA ASN A 15 25.70 -27.68 52.32
C ASN A 15 27.21 -27.62 52.59
N PRO A 16 28.00 -28.63 52.20
CA PRO A 16 29.44 -28.63 52.46
C PRO A 16 30.17 -27.64 51.53
N GLU A 17 31.38 -27.21 51.92
CA GLU A 17 32.18 -26.30 51.10
C GLU A 17 32.54 -26.90 49.73
N LYS A 18 32.82 -28.20 49.69
CA LYS A 18 33.06 -29.01 48.49
C LYS A 18 32.34 -30.34 48.61
N ASP A 19 31.89 -30.90 47.49
CA ASP A 19 31.17 -32.18 47.48
C ASP A 19 31.41 -32.98 46.19
N VAL A 20 31.21 -34.29 46.25
CA VAL A 20 31.26 -35.18 45.08
C VAL A 20 30.02 -36.07 45.06
N TYR A 21 29.18 -35.91 44.04
CA TYR A 21 28.00 -36.74 43.84
C TYR A 21 28.33 -37.91 42.94
N GLU A 22 28.11 -39.13 43.43
CA GLU A 22 28.25 -40.35 42.63
C GLU A 22 26.88 -40.92 42.26
N VAL A 23 26.65 -41.08 40.96
CA VAL A 23 25.44 -41.68 40.38
C VAL A 23 25.85 -42.99 39.71
N VAL A 24 25.27 -44.10 40.14
CA VAL A 24 25.52 -45.42 39.54
C VAL A 24 24.25 -45.89 38.83
N PHE A 25 24.38 -46.23 37.55
CA PHE A 25 23.31 -46.82 36.77
C PHE A 25 23.28 -48.33 37.02
N PRO A 26 22.22 -48.88 37.65
CA PRO A 26 22.15 -50.31 37.97
C PRO A 26 21.76 -51.18 36.77
N GLU A 27 21.35 -50.56 35.65
CA GLU A 27 20.85 -51.23 34.46
C GLU A 27 21.96 -51.54 33.47
N THR A 28 21.76 -52.59 32.67
CA THR A 28 22.61 -52.86 31.51
C THR A 28 22.32 -51.86 30.41
N LEU A 29 23.33 -51.08 30.04
CA LEU A 29 23.28 -50.03 29.03
C LEU A 29 23.99 -50.51 27.77
N ALA A 30 23.43 -50.23 26.60
CA ALA A 30 24.04 -50.57 25.32
C ALA A 30 24.24 -49.31 24.48
N ASN A 31 25.43 -49.18 23.91
CA ASN A 31 25.77 -48.14 22.94
C ASN A 31 25.49 -46.70 23.43
N VAL A 32 25.83 -46.36 24.66
CA VAL A 32 25.68 -45.00 25.19
C VAL A 32 26.68 -44.07 24.50
N GLN A 33 26.15 -43.08 23.79
CA GLN A 33 26.90 -42.11 23.00
C GLN A 33 26.74 -40.67 23.51
N ALA A 34 25.82 -40.42 24.45
CA ALA A 34 25.65 -39.13 25.10
C ALA A 34 25.20 -39.33 26.55
N ILE A 35 25.69 -38.48 27.45
CA ILE A 35 25.28 -38.44 28.86
C ILE A 35 24.81 -37.02 29.15
N ARG A 36 23.53 -36.87 29.51
CA ARG A 36 22.93 -35.57 29.80
C ARG A 36 22.83 -35.35 31.31
N LEU A 37 23.36 -34.22 31.77
CA LEU A 37 23.12 -33.65 33.09
C LEU A 37 22.05 -32.57 32.98
N GLU A 38 21.01 -32.67 33.79
CA GLU A 38 20.03 -31.60 34.00
C GLU A 38 20.23 -31.06 35.42
N ALA A 39 20.50 -29.77 35.58
CA ALA A 39 20.41 -29.07 36.86
C ALA A 39 19.04 -28.39 36.92
N LEU A 40 18.22 -28.78 37.89
CA LEU A 40 16.81 -28.43 37.96
C LEU A 40 16.55 -27.41 39.07
N THR A 41 15.72 -26.41 38.78
CA THR A 41 15.22 -25.47 39.78
C THR A 41 14.32 -26.18 40.78
N ASP A 42 14.39 -25.80 42.05
CA ASP A 42 13.55 -26.35 43.10
C ASP A 42 13.27 -25.30 44.18
N GLU A 43 12.02 -25.18 44.62
CA GLU A 43 11.59 -24.19 45.63
C GLU A 43 12.31 -24.36 46.98
N SER A 44 12.91 -25.52 47.24
CA SER A 44 13.67 -25.78 48.46
C SER A 44 15.05 -25.13 48.51
N PHE A 45 15.57 -24.63 47.38
CA PHE A 45 16.83 -23.90 47.31
C PHE A 45 16.63 -22.40 47.30
N VAL A 46 17.72 -21.66 47.53
CA VAL A 46 17.68 -20.21 47.64
C VAL A 46 16.95 -19.64 46.45
N GLU A 47 15.79 -19.04 46.73
CA GLU A 47 15.08 -18.22 45.78
C GLU A 47 14.64 -19.00 44.51
N GLY A 48 14.53 -20.33 44.63
CA GLY A 48 14.06 -21.27 43.60
C GLY A 48 15.10 -21.71 42.57
N GLY A 49 16.39 -21.44 42.76
CA GLY A 49 17.43 -21.72 41.75
C GLY A 49 17.95 -23.16 41.71
N THR A 50 18.98 -23.39 40.89
CA THR A 50 19.56 -24.71 40.59
C THR A 50 20.66 -25.15 41.56
N GLY A 51 21.29 -24.21 42.28
CA GLY A 51 22.41 -24.45 43.18
C GLY A 51 22.07 -24.30 44.66
N ARG A 52 22.93 -24.85 45.52
CA ARG A 52 22.77 -24.83 46.99
C ARG A 52 23.45 -23.65 47.68
N SER A 53 24.20 -22.83 46.94
CA SER A 53 24.89 -21.65 47.47
C SER A 53 23.90 -20.54 47.87
N GLU A 54 24.38 -19.53 48.58
CA GLU A 54 23.59 -18.38 49.00
C GLU A 54 23.07 -17.52 47.83
N ASN A 55 23.64 -17.69 46.62
CA ASN A 55 23.22 -17.00 45.40
C ASN A 55 22.55 -17.95 44.40
N ALA A 56 22.16 -19.15 44.83
CA ALA A 56 21.49 -20.17 44.03
C ALA A 56 22.27 -20.68 42.80
N ASN A 57 23.56 -20.37 42.69
CA ASN A 57 24.44 -20.82 41.62
C ASN A 57 25.18 -22.13 42.00
N PHE A 58 25.77 -22.80 41.01
CA PHE A 58 26.69 -23.91 41.23
C PHE A 58 27.93 -23.77 40.35
N VAL A 59 29.00 -24.46 40.73
CA VAL A 59 30.19 -24.63 39.90
C VAL A 59 30.53 -26.12 39.86
N LEU A 60 30.25 -26.75 38.73
CA LEU A 60 30.62 -28.14 38.48
C LEU A 60 32.06 -28.16 38.00
N SER A 61 32.99 -28.48 38.91
CA SER A 61 34.42 -28.46 38.60
C SER A 61 34.83 -29.64 37.72
N GLU A 62 34.25 -30.83 37.91
CA GLU A 62 34.53 -31.98 37.05
C GLU A 62 33.30 -32.88 36.88
N PHE A 63 33.14 -33.40 35.67
CA PHE A 63 32.20 -34.44 35.29
C PHE A 63 32.99 -35.67 34.85
N GLU A 64 33.15 -36.65 35.75
CA GLU A 64 33.89 -37.87 35.44
C GLU A 64 32.94 -39.05 35.19
N VAL A 65 33.31 -39.89 34.22
CA VAL A 65 32.58 -41.13 33.90
C VAL A 65 33.51 -42.31 34.09
N GLU A 66 33.05 -43.34 34.81
CA GLU A 66 33.82 -44.53 35.16
C GLU A 66 32.97 -45.79 34.96
N LEU A 67 33.61 -46.90 34.59
CA LEU A 67 33.00 -48.23 34.62
C LEU A 67 33.35 -48.93 35.93
N LYS A 68 32.36 -49.06 36.81
CA LYS A 68 32.48 -49.75 38.10
C LYS A 68 32.29 -51.25 37.90
N ASN A 69 33.30 -52.06 38.23
CA ASN A 69 33.21 -53.51 38.20
C ASN A 69 33.00 -54.05 39.63
N ASP A 70 31.90 -54.75 39.88
CA ASP A 70 31.57 -55.31 41.20
C ASP A 70 32.58 -56.39 41.64
N ALA A 71 33.26 -57.06 40.70
CA ALA A 71 34.32 -58.03 41.00
C ALA A 71 35.68 -57.38 41.33
N GLN A 72 35.86 -56.10 40.99
CA GLN A 72 37.09 -55.32 41.22
C GLN A 72 36.74 -53.89 41.68
N PRO A 73 36.12 -53.74 42.86
CA PRO A 73 35.54 -52.47 43.30
C PRO A 73 36.55 -51.32 43.47
N ASP A 74 37.83 -51.63 43.68
CA ASP A 74 38.91 -50.64 43.86
C ASP A 74 39.59 -50.22 42.55
N GLN A 75 39.23 -50.83 41.40
CA GLN A 75 39.82 -50.50 40.11
C GLN A 75 39.02 -49.39 39.41
N VAL A 76 39.69 -48.26 39.14
CA VAL A 76 39.08 -47.11 38.43
C VAL A 76 39.26 -47.28 36.92
N ASN A 77 38.18 -47.56 36.20
CA ASN A 77 38.18 -47.60 34.73
C ASN A 77 37.53 -46.32 34.19
N LYS A 78 38.33 -45.26 34.01
CA LYS A 78 37.82 -43.97 33.49
C LYS A 78 37.41 -44.07 32.02
N VAL A 79 36.32 -43.40 31.67
CA VAL A 79 35.88 -43.15 30.30
C VAL A 79 36.30 -41.74 29.90
N GLU A 80 37.04 -41.63 28.79
CA GLU A 80 37.46 -40.35 28.23
C GLU A 80 36.25 -39.63 27.58
N LEU A 81 35.99 -38.40 27.99
CA LEU A 81 35.01 -37.50 27.38
C LEU A 81 35.75 -36.57 26.41
N ILE A 82 35.21 -36.39 25.20
CA ILE A 82 35.86 -35.58 24.14
C ILE A 82 35.18 -34.24 23.92
N GLU A 83 33.96 -34.08 24.41
CA GLU A 83 33.16 -32.90 24.17
C GLU A 83 32.13 -32.74 25.30
N ALA A 84 31.89 -31.48 25.68
CA ALA A 84 30.79 -31.09 26.54
C ALA A 84 30.08 -29.89 25.93
N GLN A 85 28.76 -29.90 25.93
CA GLN A 85 27.91 -28.83 25.39
C GLN A 85 26.84 -28.49 26.42
N ALA A 86 26.57 -27.21 26.66
CA ALA A 86 25.53 -26.77 27.57
C ALA A 86 24.56 -25.80 26.88
N ASP A 87 23.33 -25.74 27.38
CA ASP A 87 22.35 -24.74 26.94
C ASP A 87 22.72 -23.31 27.35
N HIS A 88 23.51 -23.16 28.42
CA HIS A 88 24.05 -21.89 28.90
C HIS A 88 25.38 -22.12 29.63
N SER A 89 26.26 -21.11 29.60
CA SER A 89 27.47 -21.07 30.44
C SER A 89 27.73 -19.65 30.89
N GLN A 90 28.00 -19.49 32.19
CA GLN A 90 28.40 -18.23 32.79
C GLN A 90 29.75 -17.75 32.22
N GLU A 91 29.90 -16.44 32.07
CA GLU A 91 31.16 -15.85 31.60
C GLU A 91 32.34 -16.27 32.51
N GLY A 92 33.37 -16.89 31.91
CA GLY A 92 34.52 -17.43 32.63
C GLY A 92 34.35 -18.84 33.21
N PHE A 93 33.16 -19.43 33.12
CA PHE A 93 32.83 -20.77 33.62
C PHE A 93 32.20 -21.64 32.51
N ASP A 94 32.94 -21.79 31.41
CA ASP A 94 32.53 -22.56 30.23
C ASP A 94 32.32 -24.05 30.56
N ILE A 95 31.32 -24.69 29.93
CA ILE A 95 31.05 -26.12 30.09
C ILE A 95 32.26 -27.02 29.79
N ALA A 96 33.13 -26.62 28.87
CA ALA A 96 34.35 -27.37 28.56
C ALA A 96 35.27 -27.51 29.79
N ASN A 97 35.21 -26.57 30.73
CA ASN A 97 35.99 -26.62 31.97
C ASN A 97 35.52 -27.74 32.91
N ALA A 98 34.31 -28.29 32.74
CA ALA A 98 33.87 -29.42 33.55
C ALA A 98 34.49 -30.77 33.13
N ILE A 99 35.32 -30.80 32.08
CA ILE A 99 36.03 -32.00 31.62
C ILE A 99 37.52 -31.72 31.33
N ASP A 100 38.07 -30.62 31.85
CA ASP A 100 39.45 -30.19 31.57
C ASP A 100 40.50 -30.82 32.52
N GLY A 101 40.04 -31.50 33.60
CA GLY A 101 40.90 -32.13 34.58
C GLY A 101 41.47 -31.17 35.63
N ASN A 102 40.98 -29.94 35.71
CA ASN A 102 41.38 -28.92 36.67
C ASN A 102 40.24 -28.55 37.64
N ALA A 103 40.36 -28.99 38.89
CA ALA A 103 39.39 -28.71 39.95
C ALA A 103 39.24 -27.21 40.33
N GLU A 104 40.13 -26.32 39.87
CA GLU A 104 40.03 -24.87 40.10
C GLU A 104 39.13 -24.15 39.08
N THR A 105 38.85 -24.79 37.94
CA THR A 105 37.92 -24.33 36.91
C THR A 105 36.59 -25.10 37.01
N GLY A 106 35.62 -24.79 36.15
CA GLY A 106 34.36 -25.52 36.12
C GLY A 106 33.27 -24.83 35.32
N TRP A 107 32.11 -25.49 35.25
CA TRP A 107 30.90 -24.99 34.61
C TRP A 107 29.98 -24.30 35.61
N GLY A 108 29.57 -23.08 35.29
CA GLY A 108 28.65 -22.25 36.07
C GLY A 108 27.51 -21.73 35.19
N VAL A 109 26.39 -21.35 35.81
CA VAL A 109 25.13 -21.11 35.07
C VAL A 109 24.42 -19.80 35.40
N ASP A 110 25.10 -18.86 36.05
CA ASP A 110 24.52 -17.58 36.50
C ASP A 110 23.27 -17.76 37.37
N GLY A 111 23.21 -18.77 38.25
CA GLY A 111 22.00 -19.09 39.02
C GLY A 111 21.45 -17.95 39.90
N TYR A 112 22.24 -16.89 40.12
CA TYR A 112 21.82 -15.69 40.81
C TYR A 112 20.96 -14.74 39.95
N GLU A 113 21.15 -14.76 38.63
CA GLU A 113 20.39 -14.00 37.64
C GLU A 113 19.38 -14.88 36.90
N LEU A 114 19.79 -16.08 36.51
CA LEU A 114 19.04 -16.98 35.65
C LEU A 114 18.54 -18.19 36.44
N ARG A 115 17.26 -18.16 36.81
CA ARG A 115 16.61 -19.18 37.65
C ARG A 115 15.81 -20.17 36.83
N GLU A 116 16.53 -20.86 35.98
CA GLU A 116 15.97 -21.76 34.99
C GLU A 116 16.62 -23.12 35.10
N ASN A 117 15.94 -24.14 34.60
CA ASN A 117 16.56 -25.43 34.41
C ASN A 117 17.73 -25.28 33.41
N ARG A 118 18.82 -25.99 33.69
CA ARG A 118 20.03 -26.00 32.87
C ARG A 118 20.39 -27.40 32.49
N SER A 119 20.99 -27.55 31.32
CA SER A 119 21.33 -28.86 30.80
C SER A 119 22.65 -28.85 30.05
N ALA A 120 23.40 -29.92 30.27
CA ALA A 120 24.65 -30.19 29.58
C ALA A 120 24.69 -31.62 29.07
N ILE A 121 25.33 -31.82 27.92
CA ILE A 121 25.59 -33.14 27.33
C ILE A 121 27.09 -33.35 27.27
N PHE A 122 27.50 -34.53 27.69
CA PHE A 122 28.88 -35.01 27.66
C PHE A 122 28.98 -36.19 26.70
N THR A 123 29.94 -36.10 25.78
CA THR A 123 30.13 -37.09 24.72
C THR A 123 31.37 -37.94 25.04
N PRO A 124 31.21 -39.26 25.27
CA PRO A 124 32.35 -40.16 25.43
C PRO A 124 33.07 -40.36 24.10
N LYS A 125 34.39 -40.53 24.16
CA LYS A 125 35.23 -40.83 22.97
C LYS A 125 34.81 -42.08 22.22
N THR A 126 34.30 -43.07 22.96
CA THR A 126 33.87 -44.36 22.45
C THR A 126 32.53 -44.71 23.08
N PRO A 127 31.57 -45.27 22.33
CA PRO A 127 30.29 -45.66 22.89
C PRO A 127 30.44 -46.61 24.08
N ILE A 128 29.70 -46.36 25.15
CA ILE A 128 29.80 -47.13 26.39
C ILE A 128 28.73 -48.23 26.38
N SER A 129 29.13 -49.46 26.62
CA SER A 129 28.20 -50.57 26.88
C SER A 129 28.58 -51.22 28.20
N THR A 130 27.58 -51.49 29.05
CA THR A 130 27.75 -52.20 30.31
C THR A 130 27.25 -53.63 30.18
N GLY A 131 27.64 -54.49 31.12
CA GLY A 131 27.32 -55.91 31.13
C GLY A 131 27.09 -56.41 32.55
N GLU A 132 26.88 -57.71 32.75
CA GLU A 132 26.65 -58.27 34.08
C GLU A 132 27.82 -57.94 35.04
N GLY A 133 27.52 -57.24 36.15
CA GLY A 133 28.51 -56.83 37.15
C GLY A 133 29.37 -55.61 36.79
N ILE A 134 29.15 -54.97 35.64
CA ILE A 134 29.80 -53.71 35.24
C ILE A 134 28.73 -52.63 35.17
N HIS A 135 28.91 -51.52 35.88
CA HIS A 135 27.95 -50.42 35.98
C HIS A 135 28.57 -49.11 35.52
N LEU A 136 27.77 -48.25 34.89
CA LEU A 136 28.18 -46.88 34.58
C LEU A 136 28.10 -46.05 35.86
N LYS A 137 29.20 -45.41 36.25
CA LYS A 137 29.26 -44.47 37.37
C LYS A 137 29.61 -43.08 36.85
N VAL A 138 28.80 -42.09 37.19
CA VAL A 138 29.02 -40.67 36.90
C VAL A 138 29.36 -39.96 38.21
N ARG A 139 30.41 -39.14 38.21
CA ARG A 139 30.84 -38.35 39.37
C ARG A 139 30.75 -36.87 39.03
N LEU A 140 29.92 -36.14 39.78
CA LEU A 140 29.78 -34.69 39.70
C LEU A 140 30.59 -34.07 40.83
N LYS A 141 31.75 -33.48 40.51
CA LYS A 141 32.59 -32.82 41.52
C LYS A 141 32.27 -31.34 41.59
N HIS A 142 32.19 -30.85 42.81
CA HIS A 142 32.01 -29.44 43.15
C HIS A 142 33.19 -29.05 44.05
N GLU A 143 34.37 -28.99 43.45
CA GLU A 143 35.64 -28.80 44.16
C GLU A 143 36.26 -27.42 43.91
N SER A 144 35.51 -26.51 43.26
CA SER A 144 35.94 -25.16 42.97
C SER A 144 36.33 -24.37 44.23
N GLN A 145 36.99 -23.23 44.05
CA GLN A 145 37.31 -22.31 45.15
C GLN A 145 36.07 -21.66 45.80
N TYR A 146 34.89 -21.76 45.16
CA TYR A 146 33.66 -21.13 45.64
C TYR A 146 32.90 -22.08 46.56
N ALA A 147 33.09 -21.89 47.87
CA ALA A 147 32.48 -22.71 48.90
C ALA A 147 30.95 -22.84 48.72
N GLY A 148 30.44 -24.07 48.80
CA GLY A 148 29.00 -24.35 48.81
C GLY A 148 28.31 -24.24 47.44
N HIS A 149 29.04 -24.01 46.35
CA HIS A 149 28.50 -23.95 44.98
C HIS A 149 28.23 -25.36 44.41
N ASN A 150 27.45 -26.14 45.15
CA ASN A 150 27.06 -27.49 44.80
C ASN A 150 25.70 -27.48 44.08
N ILE A 151 25.49 -28.38 43.11
CA ILE A 151 24.19 -28.53 42.45
C ILE A 151 23.12 -28.98 43.47
N GLY A 152 21.93 -28.37 43.43
CA GLY A 152 20.82 -28.65 44.33
C GLY A 152 20.01 -29.89 43.92
N ARG A 153 19.28 -29.77 42.82
CA ARG A 153 18.51 -30.88 42.23
C ARG A 153 19.06 -31.16 40.85
N PHE A 154 19.27 -32.43 40.52
CA PHE A 154 19.81 -32.80 39.22
C PHE A 154 19.25 -34.10 38.69
N ARG A 155 19.34 -34.33 37.39
CA ARG A 155 19.08 -35.63 36.76
C ARG A 155 20.24 -35.97 35.85
N VAL A 156 20.65 -37.24 35.84
CA VAL A 156 21.59 -37.76 34.85
C VAL A 156 20.86 -38.78 34.00
N SER A 157 20.91 -38.60 32.69
CA SER A 157 20.33 -39.52 31.71
C SER A 157 21.38 -39.92 30.67
N VAL A 158 21.16 -41.04 30.01
CA VAL A 158 22.06 -41.58 28.98
C VAL A 158 21.27 -41.81 27.70
N SER A 159 21.92 -41.63 26.56
CA SER A 159 21.32 -41.88 25.25
C SER A 159 22.27 -42.63 24.34
N SER A 160 21.71 -43.48 23.48
CA SER A 160 22.41 -44.07 22.36
C SER A 160 22.49 -43.17 21.13
N ASP A 161 21.83 -42.01 21.17
CA ASP A 161 21.80 -41.02 20.10
C ASP A 161 22.63 -39.77 20.49
N PRO A 162 23.79 -39.55 19.86
CA PRO A 162 24.64 -38.40 20.13
C PRO A 162 24.05 -37.09 19.62
N THR A 163 22.95 -37.10 18.86
CA THR A 163 22.31 -35.89 18.35
C THR A 163 21.43 -35.17 19.39
N MET A 164 21.25 -35.73 20.59
CA MET A 164 20.32 -35.17 21.59
C MET A 164 20.75 -33.85 22.26
N ALA A 165 21.91 -33.27 21.92
CA ALA A 165 22.35 -31.99 22.49
C ALA A 165 21.41 -30.85 22.10
N PRO A 166 21.11 -29.89 23.00
CA PRO A 166 20.32 -28.71 22.65
C PRO A 166 21.09 -27.84 21.64
N SER A 167 20.38 -27.08 20.82
CA SER A 167 21.01 -26.11 19.93
C SER A 167 21.51 -24.91 20.73
N SER A 168 22.71 -24.43 20.42
CA SER A 168 23.29 -23.25 21.06
C SER A 168 23.11 -22.01 20.20
N PHE A 169 23.01 -20.85 20.85
CA PHE A 169 22.73 -19.58 20.17
C PHE A 169 23.94 -18.65 20.23
N GLY A 170 24.24 -18.03 19.10
CA GLY A 170 25.25 -16.99 19.00
C GLY A 170 24.78 -15.65 19.58
N LYS A 171 25.71 -14.69 19.63
CA LYS A 171 25.45 -13.34 20.12
C LYS A 171 24.51 -12.58 19.17
N TRP A 172 23.77 -11.63 19.74
CA TRP A 172 22.92 -10.73 18.96
C TRP A 172 23.74 -9.61 18.30
N TYR A 173 23.50 -9.43 17.01
CA TYR A 173 23.91 -8.28 16.24
C TYR A 173 22.68 -7.49 15.79
N VAL A 174 22.79 -6.17 15.74
CA VAL A 174 21.72 -5.27 15.33
C VAL A 174 22.20 -4.33 14.23
N SER A 175 21.34 -4.01 13.27
CA SER A 175 21.59 -2.99 12.25
C SER A 175 20.33 -2.17 11.98
N GLY A 176 20.45 -0.85 12.05
CA GLY A 176 19.32 0.09 11.95
C GLY A 176 19.33 1.12 13.09
N PRO A 177 18.34 2.01 13.15
CA PRO A 177 17.13 2.02 12.32
C PRO A 177 17.33 2.53 10.89
N PHE A 178 16.76 1.80 9.93
CA PHE A 178 16.59 2.23 8.54
C PHE A 178 15.31 3.05 8.43
N LYS A 179 15.43 4.35 8.14
CA LYS A 179 14.27 5.26 8.15
C LYS A 179 13.40 5.07 6.91
N ALA A 180 12.09 5.23 7.08
CA ALA A 180 11.13 5.28 5.98
C ALA A 180 10.13 6.43 6.15
N VAL A 181 9.40 6.72 5.08
CA VAL A 181 8.36 7.76 5.06
C VAL A 181 7.09 7.34 5.79
N ASP A 182 6.79 6.04 5.79
CA ASP A 182 5.69 5.41 6.54
C ASP A 182 6.08 3.94 6.87
N GLY A 183 5.36 3.33 7.82
CA GLY A 183 5.67 1.97 8.28
C GLY A 183 5.47 0.91 7.20
N GLN A 184 4.52 1.13 6.28
CA GLN A 184 4.28 0.21 5.17
C GLN A 184 5.49 0.19 4.22
N THR A 185 6.10 1.35 3.98
CA THR A 185 7.33 1.50 3.20
C THR A 185 8.51 0.88 3.95
N ALA A 186 8.64 1.09 5.25
CA ALA A 186 9.68 0.42 6.07
C ALA A 186 9.57 -1.10 5.97
N TYR A 187 8.34 -1.63 5.98
CA TYR A 187 8.09 -3.06 5.87
C TYR A 187 8.37 -3.62 4.48
N LYS A 188 7.86 -2.98 3.42
CA LYS A 188 7.99 -3.45 2.03
C LYS A 188 9.39 -3.25 1.43
N THR A 189 10.14 -2.27 1.90
CA THR A 189 11.48 -1.99 1.37
C THR A 189 12.44 -3.11 1.77
N ALA A 190 13.02 -3.78 0.78
CA ALA A 190 14.08 -4.75 0.98
C ALA A 190 15.42 -4.01 1.17
N TYR A 191 15.76 -3.67 2.40
CA TYR A 191 17.06 -3.07 2.71
C TYR A 191 18.18 -4.10 2.56
N GLU A 192 19.40 -3.62 2.36
CA GLU A 192 20.58 -4.43 2.04
C GLU A 192 20.86 -5.60 3.02
N PRO A 193 20.61 -5.49 4.35
CA PRO A 193 20.73 -6.63 5.27
C PRO A 193 19.89 -7.86 4.91
N GLU A 194 18.83 -7.72 4.10
CA GLU A 194 17.99 -8.84 3.64
C GLU A 194 18.66 -9.71 2.57
N GLN A 195 19.67 -9.18 1.86
CA GLN A 195 20.28 -9.87 0.73
C GLN A 195 21.39 -10.84 1.16
N SER A 196 22.22 -10.41 2.11
CA SER A 196 23.32 -11.20 2.64
C SER A 196 23.78 -10.64 3.99
N ILE A 197 24.17 -11.53 4.91
CA ILE A 197 24.76 -11.14 6.19
C ILE A 197 26.27 -11.00 6.03
N ASP A 198 26.75 -9.76 6.13
CA ASP A 198 28.17 -9.42 6.25
C ASP A 198 28.31 -8.45 7.43
N LEU A 199 28.89 -8.93 8.54
CA LEU A 199 29.00 -8.18 9.79
C LEU A 199 29.95 -6.98 9.69
N GLU A 200 30.80 -6.92 8.67
CA GLU A 200 31.70 -5.80 8.41
C GLU A 200 31.11 -4.79 7.41
N ALA A 201 29.96 -5.09 6.81
CA ALA A 201 29.31 -4.21 5.85
C ALA A 201 28.75 -2.93 6.50
N THR A 202 28.71 -1.88 5.69
CA THR A 202 28.09 -0.60 6.03
C THR A 202 27.01 -0.25 5.03
N TYR A 203 25.92 0.35 5.50
CA TYR A 203 24.71 0.67 4.75
C TYR A 203 24.36 2.17 4.91
N GLU A 204 23.47 2.68 4.06
CA GLU A 204 23.07 4.10 4.02
C GLU A 204 24.27 5.08 4.02
N ASP A 205 25.21 4.90 3.09
CA ASP A 205 26.44 5.71 2.98
C ASP A 205 27.30 5.73 4.27
N GLY A 206 27.34 4.60 4.99
CA GLY A 206 28.14 4.44 6.20
C GLY A 206 27.43 4.80 7.51
N ARG A 207 26.15 5.19 7.44
CA ARG A 207 25.37 5.55 8.63
C ARG A 207 24.90 4.35 9.45
N GLN A 208 24.68 3.21 8.79
CA GLN A 208 24.27 1.97 9.43
C GLN A 208 25.33 0.89 9.25
N LYS A 209 25.49 0.03 10.23
CA LYS A 209 26.35 -1.17 10.18
C LYS A 209 25.81 -2.20 11.17
N TRP A 210 26.34 -3.42 11.12
CA TRP A 210 26.09 -4.37 12.20
C TRP A 210 26.89 -3.96 13.43
N THR A 211 26.23 -3.95 14.58
CA THR A 211 26.87 -3.78 15.88
C THR A 211 26.47 -4.91 16.80
N LEU A 212 27.40 -5.34 17.65
CA LEU A 212 27.08 -6.26 18.74
C LEU A 212 26.11 -5.56 19.70
N ALA A 213 25.01 -6.22 20.06
CA ALA A 213 24.05 -5.67 21.01
C ALA A 213 24.72 -5.42 22.37
N THR A 214 24.69 -4.17 22.85
CA THR A 214 25.28 -3.75 24.12
C THR A 214 24.33 -2.80 24.88
N PRO A 215 23.77 -3.21 26.03
CA PRO A 215 23.87 -4.54 26.65
C PRO A 215 23.29 -5.63 25.74
N MET A 216 23.72 -6.88 25.96
CA MET A 216 23.26 -8.02 25.17
C MET A 216 21.75 -8.20 25.34
N TYR A 217 21.02 -8.44 24.24
CA TYR A 217 19.62 -8.81 24.33
C TYR A 217 19.47 -10.22 24.92
N GLU A 218 18.60 -10.34 25.91
CA GLU A 218 18.29 -11.60 26.60
C GLU A 218 17.02 -12.24 26.02
N ASP A 219 17.08 -13.53 25.72
CA ASP A 219 15.91 -14.30 25.30
C ASP A 219 14.85 -14.33 26.42
N GLY A 220 13.56 -14.36 26.07
CA GLY A 220 12.46 -14.32 27.04
C GLY A 220 12.14 -12.93 27.61
N LYS A 221 12.86 -11.87 27.19
CA LYS A 221 12.60 -10.47 27.59
C LYS A 221 12.21 -9.60 26.39
N ILE A 222 11.52 -8.50 26.69
CA ILE A 222 11.18 -7.46 25.72
C ILE A 222 12.30 -6.44 25.68
N HIS A 223 12.78 -6.13 24.48
CA HIS A 223 13.88 -5.19 24.27
C HIS A 223 13.42 -3.99 23.44
N PRO A 224 13.63 -2.75 23.93
CA PRO A 224 13.31 -1.56 23.15
C PRO A 224 14.30 -1.38 21.99
N LEU A 225 13.79 -0.89 20.87
CA LEU A 225 14.54 -0.48 19.69
C LEU A 225 14.44 1.05 19.52
N SER A 226 15.30 1.64 18.70
CA SER A 226 15.30 3.09 18.43
C SER A 226 14.83 3.41 17.03
N GLY A 227 14.10 4.53 16.86
CA GLY A 227 13.56 4.99 15.57
C GLY A 227 12.04 5.20 15.59
N ASP A 228 11.56 6.24 14.88
CA ASP A 228 10.14 6.59 14.80
C ASP A 228 9.42 5.72 13.76
N VAL A 229 9.67 5.96 12.47
CA VAL A 229 9.15 5.15 11.37
C VAL A 229 10.34 4.49 10.68
N ALA A 230 10.58 3.23 10.99
CA ALA A 230 11.82 2.57 10.62
C ALA A 230 11.73 1.04 10.62
N ALA A 231 12.72 0.40 10.00
CA ALA A 231 13.02 -1.02 10.13
C ALA A 231 14.36 -1.23 10.84
N THR A 232 14.44 -2.26 11.68
CA THR A 232 15.67 -2.66 12.38
C THR A 232 15.87 -4.16 12.18
N TYR A 233 17.09 -4.54 11.84
CA TYR A 233 17.48 -5.92 11.61
C TYR A 233 18.24 -6.47 12.82
N LEU A 234 17.89 -7.69 13.20
CA LEU A 234 18.47 -8.44 14.31
C LEU A 234 18.99 -9.76 13.76
N TYR A 235 20.25 -10.08 14.06
CA TYR A 235 20.93 -11.26 13.53
C TYR A 235 21.61 -12.05 14.65
N ARG A 236 21.54 -13.38 14.56
CA ARG A 236 22.39 -14.30 15.32
C ARG A 236 22.51 -15.65 14.61
N THR A 237 23.44 -16.47 15.07
CA THR A 237 23.58 -17.85 14.61
C THR A 237 22.93 -18.84 15.57
N ILE A 238 22.53 -20.00 15.05
CA ILE A 238 22.05 -21.15 15.82
C ILE A 238 22.89 -22.35 15.41
N GLN A 239 23.67 -22.90 16.35
CA GLN A 239 24.43 -24.12 16.13
C GLN A 239 23.56 -25.32 16.49
N SER A 240 23.19 -26.12 15.50
CA SER A 240 22.35 -27.31 15.70
C SER A 240 23.17 -28.60 15.56
N PRO A 241 23.07 -29.55 16.50
CA PRO A 241 23.85 -30.80 16.45
C PRO A 241 23.29 -31.82 15.44
N SER A 242 22.06 -31.64 14.96
CA SER A 242 21.43 -32.42 13.89
C SER A 242 20.40 -31.61 13.13
N ASP A 243 19.91 -32.17 12.01
CA ASP A 243 18.68 -31.68 11.40
C ASP A 243 17.54 -31.84 12.42
N ARG A 244 16.79 -30.76 12.69
CA ARG A 244 15.68 -30.75 13.67
C ARG A 244 14.74 -29.56 13.45
N SER A 245 13.59 -29.58 14.12
CA SER A 245 12.70 -28.42 14.18
C SER A 245 12.75 -27.74 15.55
N MET A 246 12.64 -26.41 15.55
CA MET A 246 12.62 -25.59 16.75
C MET A 246 11.49 -24.59 16.66
N LYS A 247 10.68 -24.48 17.71
CA LYS A 247 9.59 -23.50 17.79
C LYS A 247 10.07 -22.26 18.52
N LEU A 248 9.91 -21.10 17.88
CA LEU A 248 10.21 -19.79 18.42
C LEU A 248 8.93 -19.03 18.75
N SER A 249 8.99 -18.20 19.78
CA SER A 249 8.02 -17.17 20.08
C SER A 249 8.62 -15.81 19.74
N VAL A 250 8.04 -15.11 18.77
CA VAL A 250 8.52 -13.82 18.27
C VAL A 250 7.47 -12.74 18.49
N GLY A 251 7.86 -11.58 18.99
CA GLY A 251 6.97 -10.43 19.16
C GLY A 251 7.54 -9.15 18.55
N SER A 252 6.66 -8.30 18.05
CA SER A 252 6.96 -7.00 17.48
C SER A 252 5.85 -6.01 17.82
N ASN A 253 6.21 -4.73 17.93
CA ASN A 253 5.27 -3.63 18.13
C ASN A 253 4.50 -3.20 16.88
N ASP A 254 4.91 -3.65 15.69
CA ASP A 254 4.07 -3.64 14.51
C ASP A 254 4.43 -4.89 13.70
N ALA A 255 5.11 -4.74 12.56
CA ALA A 255 5.42 -5.87 11.69
C ALA A 255 6.71 -6.59 12.06
N VAL A 256 6.75 -7.89 11.75
CA VAL A 256 7.95 -8.74 11.85
C VAL A 256 8.09 -9.67 10.66
N LYS A 257 9.33 -9.86 10.23
CA LYS A 257 9.71 -10.85 9.21
C LYS A 257 10.93 -11.61 9.67
N VAL A 258 10.94 -12.93 9.46
CA VAL A 258 12.01 -13.83 9.93
C VAL A 258 12.53 -14.66 8.77
N TRP A 259 13.85 -14.77 8.69
CA TRP A 259 14.55 -15.62 7.73
C TRP A 259 15.42 -16.64 8.46
N LEU A 260 15.46 -17.85 7.91
CA LEU A 260 16.40 -18.91 8.28
C LEU A 260 17.23 -19.27 7.06
N ASN A 261 18.56 -19.16 7.16
CA ASN A 261 19.50 -19.46 6.08
C ASN A 261 19.15 -18.76 4.74
N GLY A 262 18.71 -17.49 4.82
CA GLY A 262 18.30 -16.67 3.68
C GLY A 262 16.87 -16.90 3.16
N HIS A 263 16.13 -17.86 3.73
CA HIS A 263 14.75 -18.14 3.33
C HIS A 263 13.75 -17.55 4.33
N VAL A 264 12.72 -16.85 3.84
CA VAL A 264 11.63 -16.34 4.69
C VAL A 264 10.87 -17.52 5.30
N VAL A 265 10.83 -17.58 6.64
CA VAL A 265 10.09 -18.59 7.41
C VAL A 265 8.90 -18.00 8.15
N HIS A 266 8.83 -16.67 8.29
CA HIS A 266 7.70 -15.96 8.86
C HIS A 266 7.60 -14.56 8.26
N ASP A 267 6.39 -14.10 7.98
CA ASP A 267 6.12 -12.79 7.38
C ASP A 267 4.77 -12.26 7.86
N ASN A 268 4.78 -11.24 8.72
CA ASN A 268 3.57 -10.76 9.39
C ASN A 268 3.54 -9.23 9.52
N ASP A 269 2.64 -8.59 8.78
CA ASP A 269 2.42 -7.14 8.74
C ASP A 269 1.15 -6.75 9.51
N VAL A 270 1.28 -6.65 10.84
CA VAL A 270 0.15 -6.32 11.72
C VAL A 270 0.59 -5.27 12.74
N GLN A 271 -0.11 -4.13 12.80
CA GLN A 271 0.11 -3.12 13.84
C GLN A 271 -0.44 -3.62 15.19
N ARG A 272 0.41 -3.82 16.20
CA ARG A 272 0.04 -4.43 17.50
C ARG A 272 1.14 -4.22 18.54
N GLY A 273 0.83 -4.07 19.82
CA GLY A 273 1.88 -4.06 20.84
C GLY A 273 2.64 -5.39 20.89
N VAL A 274 3.92 -5.35 21.31
CA VAL A 274 4.78 -6.55 21.48
C VAL A 274 4.19 -7.59 22.45
N ASP A 275 3.31 -7.16 23.36
CA ASP A 275 2.62 -8.01 24.34
C ASP A 275 1.21 -8.44 23.93
N ASP A 276 0.61 -7.83 22.89
CA ASP A 276 -0.78 -8.09 22.50
C ASP A 276 -0.91 -9.48 21.85
N GLN A 277 0.10 -9.90 21.08
CA GLN A 277 0.15 -11.19 20.42
C GLN A 277 1.59 -11.57 20.04
N ARG A 278 2.00 -12.79 20.38
CA ARG A 278 3.28 -13.38 19.95
C ARG A 278 3.04 -14.36 18.80
N ASP A 279 3.90 -14.32 17.80
CA ASP A 279 3.88 -15.26 16.69
C ASP A 279 4.67 -16.52 17.06
N GLU A 280 4.13 -17.68 16.71
CA GLU A 280 4.85 -18.94 16.78
C GLU A 280 5.50 -19.23 15.42
N VAL A 281 6.84 -19.32 15.40
CA VAL A 281 7.61 -19.55 14.17
C VAL A 281 8.34 -20.89 14.28
N VAL A 282 8.15 -21.78 13.31
CA VAL A 282 8.85 -23.07 13.25
C VAL A 282 10.10 -22.95 12.38
N LEU A 283 11.27 -23.16 12.97
CA LEU A 283 12.56 -23.23 12.29
C LEU A 283 12.93 -24.68 11.99
N ASN A 284 13.23 -25.00 10.73
CA ASN A 284 13.81 -26.28 10.35
C ASN A 284 15.33 -26.12 10.25
N LEU A 285 16.02 -26.41 11.35
CA LEU A 285 17.47 -26.28 11.47
C LEU A 285 18.15 -27.42 10.72
N SER A 286 19.21 -27.10 9.98
CA SER A 286 20.16 -28.08 9.47
C SER A 286 21.26 -28.33 10.49
N LYS A 287 21.86 -29.52 10.49
CA LYS A 287 23.06 -29.79 11.27
C LYS A 287 24.16 -28.78 10.94
N GLY A 288 24.74 -28.18 11.97
CA GLY A 288 25.77 -27.15 11.86
C GLY A 288 25.24 -25.75 12.18
N GLU A 289 25.89 -24.73 11.63
CA GLU A 289 25.51 -23.34 11.83
C GLU A 289 24.28 -22.98 10.97
N ASN A 290 23.30 -22.32 11.57
CA ASN A 290 22.15 -21.75 10.88
C ASN A 290 22.10 -20.24 11.15
N GLN A 291 21.80 -19.46 10.11
CA GLN A 291 21.70 -18.01 10.18
C GLN A 291 20.25 -17.60 10.42
N LEU A 292 20.00 -16.90 11.53
CA LEU A 292 18.69 -16.33 11.87
C LEU A 292 18.73 -14.81 11.69
N LEU A 293 17.88 -14.30 10.81
CA LEU A 293 17.69 -12.86 10.59
C LEU A 293 16.23 -12.49 10.91
N MET A 294 16.03 -11.37 11.59
CA MET A 294 14.72 -10.82 11.89
C MET A 294 14.68 -9.34 11.54
N LYS A 295 13.61 -8.91 10.88
CA LYS A 295 13.29 -7.51 10.61
C LYS A 295 12.11 -7.14 11.49
N VAL A 296 12.28 -6.12 12.32
CA VAL A 296 11.21 -5.53 13.13
C VAL A 296 10.94 -4.14 12.58
N VAL A 297 9.67 -3.78 12.44
CA VAL A 297 9.26 -2.50 11.85
C VAL A 297 8.47 -1.69 12.87
N ASN A 298 8.70 -0.38 12.88
CA ASN A 298 7.89 0.60 13.62
C ASN A 298 7.11 1.48 12.65
N TYR A 299 5.81 1.64 12.89
CA TYR A 299 4.90 2.51 12.16
C TYR A 299 4.76 3.90 12.80
N GLY A 300 5.53 4.20 13.85
CA GLY A 300 5.53 5.49 14.54
C GLY A 300 5.04 5.43 15.99
N ASN A 301 4.96 4.23 16.58
CA ASN A 301 4.54 4.01 17.96
C ASN A 301 5.71 3.44 18.80
N GLN A 302 5.43 2.74 19.90
CA GLN A 302 6.47 2.14 20.74
C GLN A 302 7.29 1.14 19.92
N TYR A 303 8.62 1.17 20.00
CA TYR A 303 9.46 0.28 19.19
C TYR A 303 10.14 -0.76 20.07
N ALA A 304 9.73 -2.02 19.96
CA ALA A 304 10.35 -3.11 20.72
C ALA A 304 10.20 -4.45 19.99
N PHE A 305 11.01 -5.42 20.41
CA PHE A 305 10.89 -6.80 19.98
C PHE A 305 10.95 -7.77 21.16
N PHE A 306 10.44 -8.97 20.94
CA PHE A 306 10.52 -10.10 21.85
C PHE A 306 11.01 -11.32 21.06
N PHE A 307 11.88 -12.10 21.71
CA PHE A 307 12.36 -13.37 21.17
C PHE A 307 12.47 -14.39 22.29
N ASP A 308 11.93 -15.59 22.09
CA ASP A 308 12.14 -16.72 22.99
C ASP A 308 12.10 -18.07 22.25
N LYS A 309 12.81 -19.06 22.78
CA LYS A 309 12.78 -20.45 22.29
C LYS A 309 11.77 -21.24 23.13
N ALA A 310 10.78 -21.84 22.50
CA ALA A 310 9.74 -22.58 23.22
C ALA A 310 10.13 -24.04 23.42
N GLU A 311 10.34 -24.80 22.34
CA GLU A 311 10.68 -26.23 22.40
C GLU A 311 11.49 -26.66 21.16
N GLU A 312 12.51 -27.51 21.36
CA GLU A 312 13.17 -28.26 20.30
C GLU A 312 12.48 -29.62 20.14
N GLN A 313 11.88 -29.88 18.98
CA GLN A 313 11.28 -31.17 18.68
C GLN A 313 12.29 -32.06 17.94
N MET A 314 12.58 -33.23 18.53
CA MET A 314 13.45 -34.25 17.95
C MET A 314 12.59 -35.23 17.13
N GLY A 315 12.83 -35.30 15.82
CA GLY A 315 12.10 -36.18 14.90
C GLY A 315 12.12 -35.64 13.46
N GLU A 316 11.96 -36.53 12.47
CA GLU A 316 11.85 -36.14 11.04
C GLU A 316 10.51 -35.42 10.77
N TYR A 317 9.53 -35.57 11.67
CA TYR A 317 8.19 -35.02 11.56
C TYR A 317 7.73 -34.37 12.88
N PRO A 318 6.86 -33.35 12.84
CA PRO A 318 6.20 -32.82 14.04
C PRO A 318 5.45 -33.91 14.81
N THR A 319 5.38 -33.79 16.14
CA THR A 319 4.77 -34.79 17.04
C THR A 319 3.34 -35.16 16.64
N GLU A 320 2.57 -34.21 16.11
CA GLU A 320 1.20 -34.43 15.63
C GLU A 320 1.18 -35.33 14.39
N ILE A 321 2.15 -35.16 13.49
CA ILE A 321 2.32 -35.99 12.29
C ILE A 321 2.79 -37.38 12.68
N GLU A 322 3.76 -37.50 13.58
CA GLU A 322 4.22 -38.80 14.10
C GLU A 322 3.07 -39.57 14.74
N THR A 323 2.28 -38.91 15.59
CA THR A 323 1.09 -39.50 16.21
C THR A 323 0.11 -40.06 15.16
N ILE A 324 -0.15 -39.32 14.08
CA ILE A 324 -1.01 -39.80 12.99
C ILE A 324 -0.36 -40.97 12.22
N LEU A 325 0.96 -40.94 12.05
CA LEU A 325 1.70 -42.00 11.35
C LEU A 325 1.71 -43.32 12.14
N THR A 326 1.59 -43.29 13.48
CA THR A 326 1.44 -44.51 14.30
C THR A 326 0.09 -45.22 14.11
N LEU A 327 -0.94 -44.50 13.62
CA LEU A 327 -2.24 -45.10 13.28
C LEU A 327 -2.17 -45.82 11.93
N ALA A 328 -2.83 -46.99 11.84
CA ALA A 328 -3.01 -47.68 10.57
C ALA A 328 -3.77 -46.79 9.58
N LYS A 329 -3.46 -46.91 8.29
CA LYS A 329 -4.00 -46.03 7.23
C LYS A 329 -5.53 -45.97 7.23
N GLU A 330 -6.17 -47.09 7.54
CA GLU A 330 -7.64 -47.24 7.53
C GLU A 330 -8.32 -46.61 8.74
N ASP A 331 -7.57 -46.42 9.84
CA ASP A 331 -8.06 -45.89 11.11
C ASP A 331 -7.90 -44.35 11.22
N ARG A 332 -7.31 -43.72 10.20
CA ARG A 332 -7.12 -42.26 10.15
C ARG A 332 -8.43 -41.57 9.77
N SER A 333 -8.84 -40.59 10.56
CA SER A 333 -9.96 -39.69 10.21
C SER A 333 -9.63 -38.81 9.00
N GLU A 334 -10.66 -38.23 8.37
CA GLU A 334 -10.45 -37.31 7.23
C GLU A 334 -9.60 -36.08 7.61
N GLY A 335 -9.79 -35.52 8.81
CA GLY A 335 -8.95 -34.41 9.29
C GLY A 335 -7.47 -34.80 9.43
N GLN A 336 -7.18 -36.01 9.93
CA GLN A 336 -5.80 -36.52 10.03
C GLN A 336 -5.17 -36.80 8.66
N LYS A 337 -5.96 -37.29 7.69
CA LYS A 337 -5.51 -37.45 6.30
C LYS A 337 -5.22 -36.11 5.64
N GLU A 338 -6.01 -35.08 5.94
CA GLU A 338 -5.78 -33.71 5.48
C GLU A 338 -4.51 -33.12 6.07
N GLN A 339 -4.29 -33.27 7.39
CA GLN A 339 -3.07 -32.84 8.07
C GLN A 339 -1.81 -33.47 7.45
N LEU A 340 -1.78 -34.79 7.25
CA LEU A 340 -0.67 -35.48 6.59
C LEU A 340 -0.42 -34.97 5.16
N ARG A 341 -1.49 -34.72 4.40
CA ARG A 341 -1.40 -34.25 3.02
C ARG A 341 -0.86 -32.83 2.96
N ASN A 342 -1.33 -31.96 3.84
CA ASN A 342 -0.89 -30.56 3.91
C ASN A 342 0.57 -30.49 4.36
N PHE A 343 0.95 -31.29 5.37
CA PHE A 343 2.33 -31.45 5.79
C PHE A 343 3.23 -31.86 4.61
N TYR A 344 2.93 -33.00 3.96
CA TYR A 344 3.71 -33.49 2.81
C TYR A 344 3.81 -32.46 1.66
N ARG A 345 2.71 -31.76 1.38
CA ARG A 345 2.67 -30.69 0.35
C ARG A 345 3.61 -29.54 0.69
N GLN A 346 3.64 -29.13 1.95
CA GLN A 346 4.47 -28.01 2.42
C GLN A 346 5.94 -28.41 2.55
N THR A 347 6.26 -29.64 2.92
CA THR A 347 7.64 -30.06 3.21
C THR A 347 8.32 -30.78 2.04
N ASN A 348 7.61 -31.69 1.36
CA ASN A 348 8.21 -32.65 0.42
C ASN A 348 7.77 -32.47 -1.05
N SER A 349 6.88 -31.50 -1.36
CA SER A 349 6.46 -31.21 -2.74
C SER A 349 6.92 -29.81 -3.18
N PRO A 350 8.08 -29.69 -3.86
CA PRO A 350 8.53 -28.43 -4.45
C PRO A 350 7.52 -27.84 -5.44
N GLU A 351 6.93 -28.69 -6.28
CA GLU A 351 5.93 -28.30 -7.29
C GLU A 351 4.69 -27.67 -6.63
N TRP A 352 4.19 -28.26 -5.54
CA TRP A 352 3.04 -27.69 -4.82
C TRP A 352 3.38 -26.35 -4.18
N ARG A 353 4.57 -26.21 -3.57
CA ARG A 353 5.03 -24.93 -2.99
C ARG A 353 5.15 -23.84 -4.04
N GLU A 354 5.75 -24.15 -5.19
CA GLU A 354 5.85 -23.20 -6.31
C GLU A 354 4.47 -22.76 -6.79
N GLN A 355 3.56 -23.71 -7.03
CA GLN A 355 2.19 -23.40 -7.46
C GLN A 355 1.41 -22.64 -6.39
N LYS A 356 1.61 -22.94 -5.10
CA LYS A 356 0.96 -22.24 -3.99
C LYS A 356 1.47 -20.80 -3.86
N GLN A 357 2.77 -20.57 -4.07
CA GLN A 357 3.35 -19.22 -4.13
C GLN A 357 2.80 -18.45 -5.33
N GLN A 358 2.79 -19.06 -6.52
CA GLN A 358 2.22 -18.43 -7.72
C GLN A 358 0.74 -18.07 -7.51
N LEU A 359 -0.04 -18.94 -6.86
CA LEU A 359 -1.43 -18.63 -6.51
C LEU A 359 -1.51 -17.44 -5.55
N ALA A 360 -0.70 -17.40 -4.49
CA ALA A 360 -0.66 -16.29 -3.54
C ALA A 360 -0.28 -14.96 -4.24
N ASP A 361 0.73 -14.98 -5.12
CA ASP A 361 1.15 -13.81 -5.90
C ASP A 361 0.02 -13.33 -6.83
N LEU A 362 -0.71 -14.26 -7.46
CA LEU A 362 -1.84 -13.94 -8.33
C LEU A 362 -3.05 -13.43 -7.54
N GLU A 363 -3.33 -13.99 -6.36
CA GLU A 363 -4.35 -13.52 -5.43
C GLU A 363 -4.04 -12.11 -4.93
N GLN A 364 -2.77 -11.83 -4.61
CA GLN A 364 -2.30 -10.51 -4.21
C GLN A 364 -2.42 -9.51 -5.37
N LYS A 365 -1.93 -9.87 -6.57
CA LYS A 365 -2.11 -9.04 -7.78
C LYS A 365 -3.57 -8.76 -8.10
N ARG A 366 -4.44 -9.75 -7.91
CA ARG A 366 -5.88 -9.58 -8.08
C ARG A 366 -6.44 -8.62 -7.05
N LYS A 367 -6.06 -8.76 -5.78
CA LYS A 367 -6.48 -7.85 -4.70
C LYS A 367 -6.04 -6.42 -4.99
N GLU A 368 -4.77 -6.21 -5.33
CA GLU A 368 -4.23 -4.89 -5.70
C GLU A 368 -4.95 -4.30 -6.91
N PHE A 369 -5.24 -5.13 -7.92
CA PHE A 369 -6.03 -4.70 -9.06
C PHE A 369 -7.46 -4.32 -8.65
N ASP A 370 -8.15 -5.15 -7.89
CA ASP A 370 -9.52 -4.89 -7.42
C ASP A 370 -9.59 -3.63 -6.55
N GLU A 371 -8.60 -3.40 -5.68
CA GLU A 371 -8.46 -2.18 -4.86
C GLU A 371 -8.13 -0.93 -5.71
N SER A 372 -7.44 -1.11 -6.85
CA SER A 372 -7.17 -0.01 -7.79
C SER A 372 -8.39 0.43 -8.59
N ILE A 373 -9.44 -0.41 -8.67
CA ILE A 373 -10.68 -0.07 -9.37
C ILE A 373 -11.42 1.00 -8.55
N PRO A 374 -11.64 2.21 -9.10
CA PRO A 374 -12.42 3.22 -8.41
C PRO A 374 -13.85 2.70 -8.16
N THR A 375 -14.20 2.51 -6.90
CA THR A 375 -15.56 2.13 -6.51
C THR A 375 -16.39 3.38 -6.25
N THR A 376 -17.70 3.26 -6.45
CA THR A 376 -18.65 4.31 -6.10
C THR A 376 -19.82 3.67 -5.39
N MET A 377 -20.37 4.39 -4.41
CA MET A 377 -21.56 3.92 -3.72
C MET A 377 -22.74 3.92 -4.69
N VAL A 378 -23.37 2.77 -4.85
CA VAL A 378 -24.60 2.62 -5.62
C VAL A 378 -25.76 2.35 -4.69
N MET A 379 -26.93 2.90 -5.03
CA MET A 379 -28.16 2.60 -4.30
C MET A 379 -28.68 1.23 -4.74
N SER A 380 -28.69 0.25 -3.84
CA SER A 380 -29.38 -1.03 -4.04
C SER A 380 -30.75 -1.01 -3.38
N GLU A 381 -31.74 -1.68 -3.99
CA GLU A 381 -32.99 -1.96 -3.28
C GLU A 381 -32.73 -2.91 -2.11
N MET A 382 -33.43 -2.68 -0.99
CA MET A 382 -33.39 -3.57 0.17
C MET A 382 -34.24 -4.82 -0.12
N SER A 383 -33.84 -5.97 0.44
CA SER A 383 -34.65 -7.20 0.39
C SER A 383 -36.02 -7.00 1.04
N GLU A 384 -36.06 -6.21 2.12
CA GLU A 384 -37.27 -5.78 2.79
C GLU A 384 -37.35 -4.24 2.74
N PRO A 385 -38.30 -3.67 1.95
CA PRO A 385 -38.48 -2.23 1.87
C PRO A 385 -38.84 -1.63 3.23
N ARG A 386 -38.27 -0.46 3.54
CA ARG A 386 -38.66 0.31 4.73
C ARG A 386 -40.03 0.93 4.52
N GLU A 387 -40.87 0.89 5.55
CA GLU A 387 -42.11 1.66 5.56
C GLU A 387 -41.77 3.15 5.45
N THR A 388 -42.36 3.81 4.46
CA THR A 388 -42.10 5.23 4.16
C THR A 388 -43.38 6.00 4.43
N HIS A 389 -43.27 7.11 5.16
CA HIS A 389 -44.41 7.95 5.53
C HIS A 389 -44.35 9.30 4.82
N PHE A 390 -45.52 9.84 4.50
CA PHE A 390 -45.64 11.27 4.22
C PHE A 390 -45.33 12.07 5.49
N LEU A 391 -44.36 12.98 5.45
CA LEU A 391 -44.01 13.81 6.60
C LEU A 391 -44.86 15.07 6.62
N VAL A 392 -45.64 15.27 7.69
CA VAL A 392 -46.53 16.43 7.81
C VAL A 392 -45.67 17.70 7.84
N ARG A 393 -45.83 18.55 6.81
CA ARG A 393 -44.99 19.75 6.58
C ARG A 393 -43.49 19.46 6.45
N GLY A 394 -43.11 18.21 6.14
CA GLY A 394 -41.70 17.79 6.05
C GLY A 394 -41.01 17.61 7.40
N GLN A 395 -41.72 17.60 8.53
CA GLN A 395 -41.13 17.36 9.84
C GLN A 395 -40.84 15.87 10.04
N TYR A 396 -39.57 15.52 10.31
CA TYR A 396 -39.09 14.14 10.39
C TYR A 396 -39.70 13.34 11.55
N ASP A 397 -40.17 14.03 12.59
CA ASP A 397 -40.79 13.48 13.80
C ASP A 397 -42.33 13.45 13.73
N GLN A 398 -42.93 13.89 12.62
CA GLN A 398 -44.39 13.85 12.40
C GLN A 398 -44.74 12.98 11.18
N PRO A 399 -44.61 11.65 11.28
CA PRO A 399 -45.05 10.74 10.23
C PRO A 399 -46.57 10.77 10.10
N GLY A 400 -47.04 10.96 8.87
CA GLY A 400 -48.43 10.77 8.46
C GLY A 400 -48.63 9.42 7.79
N ASP A 401 -49.50 9.38 6.79
CA ASP A 401 -49.87 8.15 6.09
C ASP A 401 -48.67 7.47 5.42
N VAL A 402 -48.70 6.14 5.39
CA VAL A 402 -47.76 5.32 4.63
C VAL A 402 -47.93 5.61 3.14
N VAL A 403 -46.82 5.77 2.43
CA VAL A 403 -46.78 6.00 0.99
C VAL A 403 -46.06 4.86 0.29
N HIS A 404 -46.51 4.57 -0.93
CA HIS A 404 -45.92 3.56 -1.80
C HIS A 404 -45.28 4.21 -3.02
N ALA A 405 -44.33 3.50 -3.63
CA ALA A 405 -43.73 3.93 -4.89
C ALA A 405 -44.82 4.07 -5.96
N ALA A 406 -44.90 5.25 -6.57
CA ALA A 406 -45.88 5.60 -7.59
C ALA A 406 -45.36 6.76 -8.44
N ILE A 407 -46.15 7.15 -9.45
CA ILE A 407 -45.87 8.29 -10.32
C ILE A 407 -46.91 9.39 -10.03
N PRO A 408 -46.56 10.69 -10.13
CA PRO A 408 -47.53 11.76 -9.95
C PRO A 408 -48.75 11.59 -10.86
N ALA A 409 -49.95 11.65 -10.26
CA ALA A 409 -51.22 11.38 -10.96
C ALA A 409 -51.55 12.36 -12.11
N VAL A 410 -50.82 13.49 -12.21
CA VAL A 410 -50.93 14.44 -13.31
C VAL A 410 -50.36 13.91 -14.63
N PHE A 411 -49.52 12.88 -14.56
CA PHE A 411 -48.94 12.24 -15.74
C PHE A 411 -49.63 10.91 -16.07
N PRO A 412 -49.43 10.35 -17.29
CA PRO A 412 -49.93 9.04 -17.64
C PRO A 412 -49.48 7.97 -16.63
N ALA A 413 -50.38 7.06 -16.28
CA ALA A 413 -50.08 5.98 -15.33
C ALA A 413 -48.97 5.05 -15.84
N LEU A 414 -48.37 4.30 -14.91
CA LEU A 414 -47.47 3.19 -15.25
C LEU A 414 -48.20 2.17 -16.15
N PRO A 415 -47.56 1.66 -17.22
CA PRO A 415 -48.14 0.58 -18.01
C PRO A 415 -48.44 -0.65 -17.16
N GLU A 416 -49.53 -1.35 -17.49
CA GLU A 416 -49.86 -2.62 -16.85
C GLU A 416 -48.65 -3.58 -16.89
N LYS A 417 -48.44 -4.32 -15.80
CA LYS A 417 -47.30 -5.24 -15.59
C LYS A 417 -45.92 -4.57 -15.45
N THR A 418 -45.87 -3.25 -15.25
CA THR A 418 -44.65 -2.57 -14.84
C THR A 418 -44.61 -2.48 -13.33
N GLU A 419 -43.55 -3.01 -12.72
CA GLU A 419 -43.36 -2.83 -11.29
C GLU A 419 -42.98 -1.37 -10.97
N PRO A 420 -43.54 -0.79 -9.89
CA PRO A 420 -43.27 0.59 -9.49
C PRO A 420 -41.91 0.71 -8.78
N ASN A 421 -40.85 0.32 -9.48
CA ASN A 421 -39.47 0.41 -9.03
C ASN A 421 -38.65 1.34 -9.95
N ARG A 422 -37.36 1.52 -9.67
CA ARG A 422 -36.49 2.41 -10.47
C ARG A 422 -36.43 2.04 -11.96
N LEU A 423 -36.43 0.75 -12.28
CA LEU A 423 -36.46 0.28 -13.67
C LEU A 423 -37.80 0.59 -14.34
N GLY A 424 -38.91 0.42 -13.63
CA GLY A 424 -40.24 0.78 -14.10
C GLY A 424 -40.36 2.28 -14.40
N LEU A 425 -39.87 3.14 -13.49
CA LEU A 425 -39.80 4.58 -13.68
C LEU A 425 -38.96 4.95 -14.90
N ALA A 426 -37.78 4.34 -15.08
CA ALA A 426 -36.90 4.61 -16.21
C ALA A 426 -37.57 4.26 -17.55
N LYS A 427 -38.22 3.09 -17.64
CA LYS A 427 -38.97 2.68 -18.84
C LYS A 427 -40.15 3.61 -19.12
N TRP A 428 -40.84 4.06 -18.08
CA TRP A 428 -41.96 4.99 -18.21
C TRP A 428 -41.51 6.37 -18.71
N LEU A 429 -40.39 6.90 -18.19
CA LEU A 429 -39.84 8.21 -18.60
C LEU A 429 -39.55 8.28 -20.10
N VAL A 430 -39.04 7.19 -20.69
CA VAL A 430 -38.72 7.12 -22.12
C VAL A 430 -39.82 6.47 -22.97
N SER A 431 -41.02 6.29 -22.42
CA SER A 431 -42.15 5.77 -23.18
C SER A 431 -42.66 6.79 -24.20
N ASP A 432 -43.20 6.29 -25.30
CA ASP A 432 -43.87 7.06 -26.36
C ASP A 432 -45.09 7.86 -25.86
N LYS A 433 -45.67 7.43 -24.74
CA LYS A 433 -46.80 8.10 -24.07
C LYS A 433 -46.39 9.19 -23.10
N HIS A 434 -45.10 9.32 -22.77
CA HIS A 434 -44.67 10.32 -21.80
C HIS A 434 -44.58 11.72 -22.45
N PRO A 435 -45.32 12.73 -21.94
CA PRO A 435 -45.49 14.00 -22.67
C PRO A 435 -44.26 14.92 -22.65
N LEU A 436 -43.37 14.81 -21.65
CA LEU A 436 -42.32 15.83 -21.45
C LEU A 436 -40.91 15.39 -21.85
N THR A 437 -40.50 14.15 -21.59
CA THR A 437 -39.10 13.70 -21.73
C THR A 437 -38.48 14.06 -23.07
N ALA A 438 -39.12 13.69 -24.19
CA ALA A 438 -38.59 14.01 -25.52
C ALA A 438 -38.53 15.52 -25.76
N ARG A 439 -39.62 16.26 -25.46
CA ARG A 439 -39.70 17.74 -25.61
C ARG A 439 -38.62 18.46 -24.82
N VAL A 440 -38.47 18.13 -23.54
CA VAL A 440 -37.45 18.71 -22.65
C VAL A 440 -36.05 18.40 -23.19
N THR A 441 -35.82 17.18 -23.66
CA THR A 441 -34.51 16.74 -24.15
C THR A 441 -34.11 17.47 -25.43
N VAL A 442 -34.99 17.50 -26.45
CA VAL A 442 -34.69 18.22 -27.71
C VAL A 442 -34.61 19.73 -27.51
N ASN A 443 -35.37 20.29 -26.56
CA ASN A 443 -35.23 21.69 -26.18
C ASN A 443 -33.85 22.01 -25.58
N ARG A 444 -33.29 21.11 -24.77
CA ARG A 444 -31.92 21.25 -24.23
C ARG A 444 -30.87 21.14 -25.34
N TYR A 445 -31.03 20.22 -26.28
CA TYR A 445 -30.16 20.14 -27.46
C TYR A 445 -30.23 21.42 -28.30
N TRP A 446 -31.45 21.91 -28.55
CA TRP A 446 -31.66 23.19 -29.23
C TRP A 446 -30.97 24.34 -28.49
N GLN A 447 -31.16 24.44 -27.17
CA GLN A 447 -30.53 25.46 -26.34
C GLN A 447 -29.00 25.40 -26.42
N HIS A 448 -28.40 24.22 -26.47
CA HIS A 448 -26.95 24.08 -26.57
C HIS A 448 -26.38 24.66 -27.88
N TYR A 449 -27.15 24.61 -28.97
CA TYR A 449 -26.73 25.11 -30.29
C TYR A 449 -27.18 26.53 -30.62
N PHE A 450 -28.35 26.96 -30.11
CA PHE A 450 -28.91 28.29 -30.36
C PHE A 450 -28.76 29.24 -29.16
N GLY A 451 -28.23 28.76 -28.05
CA GLY A 451 -28.02 29.52 -26.82
C GLY A 451 -29.28 29.73 -25.98
N THR A 452 -30.47 29.66 -26.58
CA THR A 452 -31.77 29.70 -25.90
C THR A 452 -32.65 28.58 -26.44
N GLY A 453 -33.27 27.80 -25.56
CA GLY A 453 -34.23 26.75 -25.96
C GLY A 453 -35.46 27.33 -26.67
N ILE A 454 -36.18 26.50 -27.41
CA ILE A 454 -37.51 26.84 -27.95
C ILE A 454 -38.41 27.28 -26.78
N VAL A 455 -38.41 26.50 -25.70
CA VAL A 455 -38.83 26.92 -24.36
C VAL A 455 -37.61 27.49 -23.64
N LYS A 456 -37.67 28.77 -23.27
CA LYS A 456 -36.54 29.48 -22.64
C LYS A 456 -36.25 28.99 -21.21
N THR A 457 -37.30 28.63 -20.48
CA THR A 457 -37.24 28.09 -19.11
C THR A 457 -37.01 26.59 -19.17
N ALA A 458 -35.79 26.16 -19.48
CA ALA A 458 -35.46 24.73 -19.57
C ALA A 458 -35.68 23.95 -18.25
N GLU A 459 -35.74 24.68 -17.15
CA GLU A 459 -36.08 24.27 -15.80
C GLU A 459 -37.59 24.11 -15.53
N ASP A 460 -38.45 24.73 -16.35
CA ASP A 460 -39.90 24.74 -16.14
C ASP A 460 -40.68 24.70 -17.48
N PHE A 461 -41.27 23.55 -17.75
CA PHE A 461 -42.18 23.29 -18.89
C PHE A 461 -43.66 23.38 -18.48
N GLY A 462 -43.93 23.75 -17.23
CA GLY A 462 -45.27 23.90 -16.66
C GLY A 462 -45.83 25.32 -16.81
N SER A 463 -46.84 25.63 -16.01
CA SER A 463 -47.61 26.88 -16.11
C SER A 463 -46.84 28.15 -15.70
N GLN A 464 -45.71 28.01 -15.01
CA GLN A 464 -44.86 29.14 -14.62
C GLN A 464 -43.68 29.34 -15.60
N GLY A 465 -43.53 28.45 -16.59
CA GLY A 465 -42.55 28.55 -17.66
C GLY A 465 -42.97 29.47 -18.81
N GLU A 466 -42.02 29.78 -19.69
CA GLU A 466 -42.28 30.48 -20.95
C GLU A 466 -42.88 29.51 -21.98
N TRP A 467 -43.91 29.94 -22.71
CA TRP A 467 -44.45 29.16 -23.82
C TRP A 467 -43.38 28.91 -24.91
N PRO A 468 -43.42 27.76 -25.62
CA PRO A 468 -42.49 27.50 -26.71
C PRO A 468 -42.60 28.60 -27.79
N SER A 469 -41.48 29.15 -28.24
CA SER A 469 -41.50 30.12 -29.35
C SER A 469 -41.99 29.51 -30.67
N HIS A 470 -41.75 28.21 -30.85
CA HIS A 470 -42.14 27.44 -32.03
C HIS A 470 -42.70 26.07 -31.59
N PRO A 471 -43.97 25.97 -31.16
CA PRO A 471 -44.52 24.76 -30.56
C PRO A 471 -44.55 23.57 -31.53
N GLU A 472 -44.92 23.79 -32.79
CA GLU A 472 -44.95 22.74 -33.81
C GLU A 472 -43.56 22.16 -34.09
N LEU A 473 -42.52 22.99 -34.08
CA LEU A 473 -41.13 22.55 -34.25
C LEU A 473 -40.67 21.70 -33.06
N LEU A 474 -41.02 22.11 -31.84
CA LEU A 474 -40.70 21.36 -30.63
C LEU A 474 -41.34 19.97 -30.66
N ASP A 475 -42.63 19.90 -31.03
CA ASP A 475 -43.37 18.65 -31.15
C ASP A 475 -42.77 17.76 -32.25
N TRP A 476 -42.47 18.33 -33.40
CA TRP A 476 -41.86 17.60 -34.51
C TRP A 476 -40.49 17.02 -34.13
N LEU A 477 -39.61 17.81 -33.50
CA LEU A 477 -38.31 17.33 -33.03
C LEU A 477 -38.45 16.23 -31.96
N ALA A 478 -39.43 16.35 -31.06
CA ALA A 478 -39.68 15.36 -30.03
C ALA A 478 -40.15 14.02 -30.62
N VAL A 479 -41.04 14.05 -31.61
CA VAL A 479 -41.49 12.85 -32.33
C VAL A 479 -40.33 12.21 -33.09
N GLU A 480 -39.58 13.00 -33.86
CA GLU A 480 -38.41 12.53 -34.61
C GLU A 480 -37.37 11.86 -33.69
N PHE A 481 -37.16 12.43 -32.49
CA PHE A 481 -36.22 11.87 -31.53
C PHE A 481 -36.69 10.50 -31.01
N MET A 482 -37.98 10.33 -30.74
CA MET A 482 -38.52 9.04 -30.31
C MET A 482 -38.52 8.01 -31.46
N GLU A 483 -38.98 8.40 -32.66
CA GLU A 483 -39.10 7.50 -33.82
C GLU A 483 -37.75 7.05 -34.38
N SER A 484 -36.70 7.86 -34.24
CA SER A 484 -35.32 7.45 -34.54
C SER A 484 -34.73 6.46 -33.54
N GLY A 485 -35.50 6.04 -32.53
CA GLY A 485 -35.04 5.15 -31.46
C GLY A 485 -34.15 5.85 -30.44
N TRP A 486 -34.43 7.14 -30.16
CA TRP A 486 -33.65 7.98 -29.27
C TRP A 486 -32.19 8.22 -29.75
N ASP A 487 -31.98 8.29 -31.07
CA ASP A 487 -30.66 8.56 -31.65
C ASP A 487 -30.26 10.04 -31.45
N VAL A 488 -29.41 10.27 -30.45
CA VAL A 488 -28.89 11.59 -30.11
C VAL A 488 -28.08 12.20 -31.26
N LYS A 489 -27.28 11.41 -31.99
CA LYS A 489 -26.43 11.94 -33.07
C LYS A 489 -27.28 12.35 -34.27
N HIS A 490 -28.33 11.60 -34.56
CA HIS A 490 -29.29 11.95 -35.59
C HIS A 490 -29.93 13.32 -35.34
N ILE A 491 -30.50 13.54 -34.14
CA ILE A 491 -31.11 14.83 -33.79
C ILE A 491 -30.09 15.97 -33.78
N GLN A 492 -28.89 15.75 -33.24
CA GLN A 492 -27.85 16.78 -33.28
C GLN A 492 -27.47 17.15 -34.72
N LYS A 493 -27.25 16.15 -35.60
CA LYS A 493 -26.95 16.37 -37.02
C LYS A 493 -28.07 17.11 -37.72
N LEU A 494 -29.33 16.73 -37.48
CA LEU A 494 -30.51 17.38 -38.04
C LEU A 494 -30.56 18.87 -37.68
N ILE A 495 -30.31 19.21 -36.40
CA ILE A 495 -30.26 20.60 -35.93
C ILE A 495 -29.12 21.37 -36.60
N VAL A 496 -27.87 20.87 -36.54
CA VAL A 496 -26.70 21.63 -37.01
C VAL A 496 -26.56 21.68 -38.53
N THR A 497 -27.28 20.84 -39.27
CA THR A 497 -27.34 20.90 -40.74
C THR A 497 -28.58 21.63 -41.26
N SER A 498 -29.48 22.09 -40.37
CA SER A 498 -30.65 22.89 -40.74
C SER A 498 -30.27 24.22 -41.40
N ALA A 499 -31.17 24.76 -42.22
CA ALA A 499 -31.01 26.11 -42.77
C ALA A 499 -31.00 27.17 -41.66
N ALA A 500 -31.74 26.95 -40.58
CA ALA A 500 -31.81 27.84 -39.42
C ALA A 500 -30.46 27.97 -38.70
N TYR A 501 -29.77 26.86 -38.46
CA TYR A 501 -28.46 26.87 -37.79
C TYR A 501 -27.36 27.45 -38.68
N ARG A 502 -27.41 27.22 -40.00
CA ARG A 502 -26.41 27.68 -40.97
C ARG A 502 -26.60 29.13 -41.43
N GLN A 503 -27.54 29.88 -40.84
CA GLN A 503 -27.68 31.31 -41.14
C GLN A 503 -26.46 32.10 -40.67
N ALA A 504 -26.14 33.18 -41.38
CA ALA A 504 -25.13 34.12 -40.91
C ALA A 504 -25.60 34.86 -39.65
N SER A 505 -24.68 35.09 -38.70
CA SER A 505 -24.94 35.85 -37.46
C SER A 505 -24.98 37.37 -37.65
N VAL A 506 -25.07 37.86 -38.90
CA VAL A 506 -25.08 39.30 -39.23
C VAL A 506 -26.34 39.98 -38.69
N ILE A 507 -26.13 41.04 -37.89
CA ILE A 507 -27.18 41.86 -37.29
C ILE A 507 -27.35 43.13 -38.12
N THR A 508 -28.57 43.36 -38.63
CA THR A 508 -28.98 44.64 -39.21
C THR A 508 -29.88 45.40 -38.24
N PRO A 509 -29.98 46.74 -38.32
CA PRO A 509 -30.88 47.51 -37.45
C PRO A 509 -32.33 47.00 -37.48
N ASP A 510 -32.88 46.70 -38.66
CA ASP A 510 -34.23 46.16 -38.82
C ASP A 510 -34.42 44.80 -38.14
N ARG A 511 -33.44 43.88 -38.27
CA ARG A 511 -33.49 42.57 -37.60
C ARG A 511 -33.35 42.69 -36.08
N LEU A 512 -32.51 43.62 -35.61
CA LEU A 512 -32.33 43.85 -34.18
C LEU A 512 -33.59 44.43 -33.54
N GLU A 513 -34.29 45.32 -34.24
CA GLU A 513 -35.55 45.90 -33.79
C GLU A 513 -36.66 44.85 -33.69
N LYS A 514 -36.80 43.99 -34.70
CA LYS A 514 -37.86 42.95 -34.76
C LYS A 514 -37.57 41.74 -33.88
N ASP A 515 -36.30 41.34 -33.78
CA ASP A 515 -35.89 40.17 -33.01
C ASP A 515 -34.61 40.43 -32.20
N PRO A 516 -34.69 41.25 -31.13
CA PRO A 516 -33.52 41.65 -30.35
C PRO A 516 -32.84 40.45 -29.66
N LYS A 517 -33.62 39.42 -29.31
CA LYS A 517 -33.15 38.24 -28.56
C LYS A 517 -32.96 36.98 -29.42
N ASN A 518 -33.04 37.11 -30.75
CA ASN A 518 -32.98 36.01 -31.71
C ASN A 518 -34.00 34.87 -31.42
N ARG A 519 -35.19 35.21 -30.89
CA ARG A 519 -36.25 34.25 -30.54
C ARG A 519 -37.02 33.76 -31.75
N LEU A 520 -37.06 34.55 -32.83
CA LEU A 520 -37.64 34.19 -34.12
C LEU A 520 -36.62 33.54 -35.06
N ILE A 521 -35.37 33.37 -34.61
CA ILE A 521 -34.28 32.74 -35.36
C ILE A 521 -34.05 33.52 -36.68
N SER A 522 -34.02 34.85 -36.57
CA SER A 522 -33.84 35.75 -37.71
C SER A 522 -32.40 35.79 -38.23
N ARG A 523 -31.47 35.15 -37.51
CA ARG A 523 -30.01 35.13 -37.75
C ARG A 523 -29.36 33.93 -37.06
N GLY A 524 -28.12 33.65 -37.43
CA GLY A 524 -27.28 32.64 -36.78
C GLY A 524 -27.07 32.91 -35.28
N PRO A 525 -26.86 31.85 -34.47
CA PRO A 525 -26.63 32.00 -33.05
C PRO A 525 -25.22 32.51 -32.75
N ARG A 526 -25.12 33.62 -32.02
CA ARG A 526 -23.84 34.21 -31.59
C ARG A 526 -23.73 34.31 -30.08
N TYR A 527 -22.81 33.57 -29.46
CA TYR A 527 -22.53 33.62 -28.02
C TYR A 527 -21.19 32.98 -27.65
N ARG A 528 -20.61 33.42 -26.51
CA ARG A 528 -19.37 32.87 -25.94
C ARG A 528 -19.48 31.36 -25.71
N LEU A 529 -18.43 30.63 -26.09
CA LEU A 529 -18.26 29.20 -25.81
C LEU A 529 -18.28 28.93 -24.30
N GLU A 530 -18.72 27.74 -23.88
CA GLU A 530 -18.66 27.33 -22.47
C GLU A 530 -17.21 27.16 -21.99
N ALA A 531 -16.98 27.21 -20.67
CA ALA A 531 -15.64 27.21 -20.07
C ALA A 531 -14.70 26.13 -20.61
N GLU A 532 -15.18 24.87 -20.67
CA GLU A 532 -14.40 23.74 -21.17
C GLU A 532 -14.06 23.92 -22.66
N LEU A 533 -14.97 24.50 -23.44
CA LEU A 533 -14.81 24.71 -24.87
C LEU A 533 -13.90 25.89 -25.20
N VAL A 534 -13.83 26.94 -24.37
CA VAL A 534 -12.88 28.04 -24.57
C VAL A 534 -11.45 27.50 -24.56
N ARG A 535 -11.13 26.69 -23.55
CA ARG A 535 -9.83 26.02 -23.43
C ARG A 535 -9.60 25.01 -24.56
N ASP A 536 -10.55 24.11 -24.80
CA ASP A 536 -10.42 23.08 -25.84
C ASP A 536 -10.24 23.69 -27.23
N ASN A 537 -10.89 24.84 -27.50
CA ASN A 537 -10.77 25.56 -28.76
C ASN A 537 -9.36 26.13 -28.95
N ALA A 538 -8.79 26.79 -27.93
CA ALA A 538 -7.42 27.29 -28.01
C ALA A 538 -6.40 26.17 -28.28
N LEU A 539 -6.52 25.04 -27.57
CA LEU A 539 -5.68 23.86 -27.79
C LEU A 539 -5.90 23.24 -29.18
N ALA A 540 -7.14 23.24 -29.70
CA ALA A 540 -7.44 22.72 -31.03
C ALA A 540 -6.84 23.59 -32.14
N ILE A 541 -6.96 24.91 -32.02
CA ILE A 541 -6.37 25.90 -32.96
C ILE A 541 -4.85 25.75 -32.99
N ALA A 542 -4.22 25.61 -31.81
CA ALA A 542 -2.80 25.37 -31.65
C ALA A 542 -2.38 23.98 -32.16
N GLY A 543 -3.27 22.98 -32.15
CA GLY A 543 -2.94 21.60 -32.52
C GLY A 543 -2.42 20.75 -31.36
N LEU A 544 -2.56 21.24 -30.12
CA LEU A 544 -2.20 20.54 -28.89
C LEU A 544 -3.28 19.59 -28.40
N LEU A 545 -4.56 19.84 -28.74
CA LEU A 545 -5.69 19.13 -28.13
C LEU A 545 -5.60 17.61 -28.29
N ASN A 546 -5.46 16.92 -27.15
CA ASN A 546 -5.54 15.47 -27.06
C ASN A 546 -7.01 15.01 -27.08
N ARG A 547 -7.39 14.30 -28.16
CA ARG A 547 -8.77 13.86 -28.43
C ARG A 547 -9.12 12.47 -27.86
N LYS A 548 -8.24 11.86 -27.05
CA LYS A 548 -8.50 10.56 -26.42
C LYS A 548 -9.83 10.59 -25.64
N ILE A 549 -10.63 9.53 -25.81
CA ILE A 549 -11.91 9.35 -25.11
C ILE A 549 -11.76 8.27 -24.04
N GLY A 550 -12.30 8.52 -22.84
CA GLY A 550 -12.18 7.65 -21.67
C GLY A 550 -10.86 7.82 -20.91
N GLY A 551 -10.69 6.99 -19.88
CA GLY A 551 -9.53 7.02 -18.99
C GLY A 551 -9.67 7.98 -17.80
N SER A 552 -8.70 7.93 -16.88
CA SER A 552 -8.66 8.70 -15.63
C SER A 552 -8.66 10.21 -15.89
N SER A 553 -9.23 10.99 -14.97
CA SER A 553 -9.16 12.45 -15.00
C SER A 553 -7.70 12.94 -14.92
N VAL A 554 -7.45 14.16 -15.39
CA VAL A 554 -6.13 14.79 -15.44
C VAL A 554 -6.08 16.13 -14.71
N LYS A 555 -4.89 16.55 -14.31
CA LYS A 555 -4.57 17.76 -13.56
C LYS A 555 -3.68 18.68 -14.42
N PRO A 556 -4.26 19.47 -15.35
CA PRO A 556 -3.51 20.40 -16.19
C PRO A 556 -2.97 21.60 -15.38
N TYR A 557 -2.36 22.59 -16.04
CA TYR A 557 -1.88 23.81 -15.37
C TYR A 557 -2.91 24.43 -14.41
N GLN A 558 -2.44 24.75 -13.19
CA GLN A 558 -3.17 25.47 -12.16
C GLN A 558 -2.16 26.29 -11.33
N PRO A 559 -2.53 27.46 -10.78
CA PRO A 559 -1.70 28.15 -9.79
C PRO A 559 -1.41 27.27 -8.56
N GLU A 560 -0.17 27.34 -8.07
CA GLU A 560 0.30 26.59 -6.90
C GLU A 560 -0.47 26.96 -5.61
N GLY A 561 -0.57 26.01 -4.67
CA GLY A 561 -1.07 26.25 -3.30
C GLY A 561 -2.59 26.23 -3.13
N LEU A 562 -3.37 26.21 -4.21
CA LEU A 562 -4.84 26.31 -4.14
C LEU A 562 -5.53 25.11 -3.48
N TRP A 563 -4.92 23.92 -3.52
CA TRP A 563 -5.53 22.72 -2.93
C TRP A 563 -5.18 22.56 -1.46
N GLU A 564 -3.98 23.00 -1.11
CA GLU A 564 -3.38 23.00 0.21
C GLU A 564 -4.06 24.03 1.12
N GLU A 565 -4.51 25.17 0.58
CA GLU A 565 -5.30 26.16 1.34
C GLU A 565 -6.66 25.63 1.82
N VAL A 566 -7.25 24.68 1.09
CA VAL A 566 -8.54 24.06 1.42
C VAL A 566 -8.40 22.63 1.94
N ALA A 567 -7.17 22.20 2.21
CA ALA A 567 -6.86 20.91 2.82
C ALA A 567 -7.32 20.88 4.28
N TYR A 568 -8.09 19.87 4.67
CA TYR A 568 -8.54 19.68 6.06
C TYR A 568 -8.31 18.24 6.49
N GLY A 569 -7.47 18.02 7.49
CA GLY A 569 -7.29 16.72 8.16
C GLY A 569 -6.61 15.64 7.31
N SER A 570 -5.85 14.75 7.97
CA SER A 570 -5.10 13.65 7.32
C SER A 570 -5.97 12.54 6.71
N GLY A 571 -7.30 12.58 6.92
CA GLY A 571 -8.23 11.53 6.48
C GLY A 571 -8.90 11.75 5.12
N PHE A 572 -8.60 12.85 4.40
CA PHE A 572 -9.22 13.14 3.10
C PHE A 572 -8.23 12.98 1.95
N SER A 573 -8.70 12.50 0.81
CA SER A 573 -7.92 12.36 -0.42
C SER A 573 -7.65 13.72 -1.10
N ALA A 574 -6.64 13.79 -1.97
CA ALA A 574 -6.37 14.94 -2.84
C ALA A 574 -6.02 16.24 -2.06
N GLN A 575 -5.10 16.12 -1.11
CA GLN A 575 -4.61 17.23 -0.29
C GLN A 575 -3.71 18.18 -1.09
N SER A 576 -2.85 17.64 -1.95
CA SER A 576 -1.95 18.41 -2.82
C SER A 576 -2.35 18.36 -4.30
N TYR A 577 -2.00 19.42 -5.03
CA TYR A 577 -2.14 19.46 -6.49
C TYR A 577 -0.84 19.13 -7.20
N ASP A 578 -0.65 17.84 -7.50
CA ASP A 578 0.45 17.42 -8.38
C ASP A 578 -0.01 17.55 -9.84
N GLN A 579 0.56 18.50 -10.58
CA GLN A 579 0.28 18.68 -12.01
C GLN A 579 0.70 17.43 -12.80
N ASP A 580 -0.13 17.03 -13.77
CA ASP A 580 0.23 15.97 -14.73
C ASP A 580 1.07 16.55 -15.87
N ASP A 581 1.93 15.74 -16.49
CA ASP A 581 2.84 16.19 -17.55
C ASP A 581 2.42 15.76 -18.97
N GLY A 582 3.06 16.36 -19.97
CA GLY A 582 3.02 15.91 -21.36
C GLY A 582 1.60 15.89 -21.96
N SER A 583 1.20 14.77 -22.56
CA SER A 583 -0.07 14.72 -23.33
C SER A 583 -1.33 14.85 -22.46
N ASP A 584 -1.21 14.67 -21.14
CA ASP A 584 -2.32 14.77 -20.21
C ASP A 584 -2.66 16.23 -19.89
N LEU A 585 -1.69 17.15 -19.97
CA LEU A 585 -1.94 18.59 -19.94
C LEU A 585 -2.92 19.04 -21.01
N TYR A 586 -2.94 18.38 -22.17
CA TYR A 586 -3.71 18.83 -23.33
C TYR A 586 -5.02 18.07 -23.54
N ARG A 587 -5.46 17.26 -22.56
CA ARG A 587 -6.77 16.59 -22.68
C ARG A 587 -7.90 17.59 -22.68
N ARG A 588 -9.04 17.16 -23.25
CA ARG A 588 -10.30 17.91 -23.22
C ARG A 588 -10.67 18.29 -21.79
N GLY A 589 -11.17 19.51 -21.60
CA GLY A 589 -11.58 20.03 -20.28
C GLY A 589 -12.61 19.15 -19.57
N MET A 590 -13.37 18.33 -20.30
CA MET A 590 -14.25 17.30 -19.74
C MET A 590 -13.53 16.31 -18.80
N TYR A 591 -12.23 16.09 -19.00
CA TYR A 591 -11.40 15.18 -18.20
C TYR A 591 -10.61 15.89 -17.10
N THR A 592 -10.71 17.21 -16.97
CA THR A 592 -10.04 17.92 -15.88
C THR A 592 -10.61 17.48 -14.53
N PHE A 593 -9.74 17.11 -13.61
CA PHE A 593 -10.11 16.72 -12.26
C PHE A 593 -10.84 17.86 -11.54
N TRP A 594 -11.93 17.54 -10.84
CA TRP A 594 -12.77 18.53 -10.17
C TRP A 594 -12.80 18.29 -8.66
N LYS A 595 -12.00 19.03 -7.91
CA LYS A 595 -12.07 19.05 -6.44
C LYS A 595 -13.26 19.90 -6.03
N ARG A 596 -14.23 19.33 -5.30
CA ARG A 596 -15.51 19.99 -4.96
C ARG A 596 -15.33 21.38 -4.32
N GLN A 597 -14.39 21.50 -3.39
CA GLN A 597 -14.11 22.74 -2.66
C GLN A 597 -13.16 23.70 -3.40
N CYS A 598 -12.41 23.21 -4.39
CA CYS A 598 -11.48 24.03 -5.19
C CYS A 598 -11.55 23.60 -6.67
N PRO A 599 -12.64 23.97 -7.38
CA PRO A 599 -12.77 23.68 -8.80
C PRO A 599 -11.65 24.32 -9.64
N PRO A 600 -11.43 23.85 -10.88
CA PRO A 600 -10.42 24.43 -11.77
C PRO A 600 -10.63 25.94 -11.96
N PRO A 601 -9.68 26.80 -11.56
CA PRO A 601 -9.90 28.24 -11.48
C PRO A 601 -10.17 28.87 -12.85
N GLY A 602 -9.46 28.42 -13.89
CA GLY A 602 -9.70 28.86 -15.27
C GLY A 602 -11.15 28.57 -15.71
N MET A 603 -11.73 27.44 -15.32
CA MET A 603 -13.13 27.13 -15.67
C MET A 603 -14.13 28.00 -14.90
N LEU A 604 -13.85 28.29 -13.63
CA LEU A 604 -14.69 29.18 -12.82
C LEU A 604 -14.74 30.60 -13.39
N VAL A 605 -13.60 31.13 -13.86
CA VAL A 605 -13.52 32.45 -14.51
C VAL A 605 -14.45 32.51 -15.73
N PHE A 606 -14.67 31.39 -16.43
CA PHE A 606 -15.55 31.27 -17.59
C PHE A 606 -16.95 30.70 -17.27
N ASP A 607 -17.45 30.94 -16.06
CA ASP A 607 -18.81 30.61 -15.60
C ASP A 607 -19.13 29.10 -15.53
N ALA A 608 -18.12 28.24 -15.35
CA ALA A 608 -18.40 26.82 -15.11
C ALA A 608 -19.13 26.64 -13.76
N PRO A 609 -20.19 25.80 -13.70
CA PRO A 609 -20.91 25.55 -12.46
C PRO A 609 -20.02 24.82 -11.47
N ASN A 610 -20.06 25.23 -10.19
CA ASN A 610 -19.23 24.65 -9.12
C ASN A 610 -19.56 23.18 -8.76
N ARG A 611 -20.61 22.61 -9.37
CA ARG A 611 -21.14 21.24 -9.16
C ARG A 611 -21.72 20.96 -7.77
N GLU A 612 -22.00 21.99 -6.98
CA GLU A 612 -22.66 21.84 -5.68
C GLU A 612 -24.19 21.77 -5.80
N VAL A 613 -24.74 22.36 -6.85
CA VAL A 613 -26.16 22.39 -7.15
C VAL A 613 -26.42 21.93 -8.58
N CYS A 614 -27.61 21.39 -8.84
CA CYS A 614 -28.03 21.04 -10.19
C CYS A 614 -28.18 22.31 -11.04
N THR A 615 -27.48 22.38 -12.17
CA THR A 615 -27.52 23.52 -13.09
C THR A 615 -28.24 23.12 -14.38
N SER A 616 -29.48 23.58 -14.56
CA SER A 616 -30.27 23.37 -15.78
C SER A 616 -29.90 24.32 -16.93
N ARG A 617 -29.45 25.54 -16.60
CA ARG A 617 -28.99 26.56 -17.54
C ARG A 617 -27.72 27.19 -17.00
N ARG A 618 -26.65 27.17 -17.81
CA ARG A 618 -25.39 27.84 -17.49
C ARG A 618 -25.52 29.34 -17.71
N GLU A 619 -25.02 30.13 -16.76
CA GLU A 619 -24.88 31.56 -16.94
C GLU A 619 -23.72 31.86 -17.90
N ARG A 620 -23.78 33.03 -18.54
CA ARG A 620 -22.73 33.50 -19.45
C ARG A 620 -22.49 34.96 -19.19
N THR A 621 -21.32 35.26 -18.66
CA THR A 621 -20.79 36.60 -18.47
C THR A 621 -19.64 36.84 -19.45
N ASN A 622 -19.39 38.12 -19.74
CA ASN A 622 -18.22 38.60 -20.47
C ASN A 622 -17.56 39.65 -19.60
N THR A 623 -16.45 39.31 -18.94
CA THR A 623 -15.79 40.20 -17.96
C THR A 623 -14.36 40.51 -18.40
N PRO A 624 -13.79 41.66 -17.99
CA PRO A 624 -12.37 41.95 -18.25
C PRO A 624 -11.41 40.89 -17.68
N LEU A 625 -11.78 40.23 -16.56
CA LEU A 625 -10.99 39.16 -15.95
C LEU A 625 -10.85 37.94 -16.86
N GLN A 626 -11.88 37.61 -17.65
CA GLN A 626 -11.82 36.54 -18.63
C GLN A 626 -10.81 36.85 -19.75
N ALA A 627 -10.80 38.08 -20.26
CA ALA A 627 -9.82 38.52 -21.25
C ALA A 627 -8.39 38.49 -20.69
N LEU A 628 -8.21 38.84 -19.41
CA LEU A 628 -6.92 38.72 -18.72
C LEU A 628 -6.51 37.26 -18.52
N ALA A 629 -7.43 36.35 -18.23
CA ALA A 629 -7.13 34.92 -18.13
C ALA A 629 -6.60 34.38 -19.47
N LEU A 630 -7.23 34.74 -20.60
CA LEU A 630 -6.75 34.35 -21.94
C LEU A 630 -5.35 34.89 -22.27
N MET A 631 -4.96 36.04 -21.70
CA MET A 631 -3.63 36.63 -21.92
C MET A 631 -2.53 36.05 -21.02
N ASN A 632 -2.87 35.47 -19.87
CA ASN A 632 -1.88 35.22 -18.81
C ASN A 632 -1.82 33.77 -18.33
N ASP A 633 -2.89 32.98 -18.46
CA ASP A 633 -2.86 31.59 -18.02
C ASP A 633 -1.89 30.78 -18.90
N PRO A 634 -1.01 29.94 -18.31
CA PRO A 634 -0.03 29.15 -19.05
C PRO A 634 -0.63 28.37 -20.22
N VAL A 635 -1.86 27.84 -20.09
CA VAL A 635 -2.48 27.05 -21.17
C VAL A 635 -2.75 27.88 -22.43
N TYR A 636 -3.12 29.14 -22.29
CA TYR A 636 -3.42 30.02 -23.42
C TYR A 636 -2.14 30.62 -24.02
N LEU A 637 -1.17 30.95 -23.16
CA LEU A 637 0.16 31.41 -23.61
C LEU A 637 0.90 30.32 -24.39
N GLU A 638 0.87 29.09 -23.91
CA GLU A 638 1.44 27.95 -24.61
C GLU A 638 0.69 27.67 -25.92
N ALA A 639 -0.64 27.70 -25.91
CA ALA A 639 -1.43 27.54 -27.13
C ALA A 639 -1.12 28.64 -28.16
N ALA A 640 -0.94 29.90 -27.72
CA ALA A 640 -0.50 31.00 -28.58
C ALA A 640 0.90 30.74 -29.16
N ARG A 641 1.84 30.26 -28.34
CA ARG A 641 3.20 29.93 -28.78
C ARG A 641 3.21 28.82 -29.81
N VAL A 642 2.44 27.76 -29.59
CA VAL A 642 2.37 26.64 -30.53
C VAL A 642 1.62 27.03 -31.80
N LEU A 643 0.60 27.89 -31.71
CA LEU A 643 0.00 28.50 -32.89
C LEU A 643 1.03 29.33 -33.68
N ALA A 644 1.89 30.11 -33.01
CA ALA A 644 2.96 30.86 -33.64
C ALA A 644 4.00 29.97 -34.34
N GLN A 645 4.39 28.84 -33.73
CA GLN A 645 5.24 27.84 -34.40
C GLN A 645 4.59 27.36 -35.70
N ARG A 646 3.28 27.07 -35.66
CA ARG A 646 2.53 26.65 -36.86
C ARG A 646 2.38 27.76 -37.88
N MET A 647 2.24 29.02 -37.46
CA MET A 647 2.30 30.16 -38.37
C MET A 647 3.64 30.21 -39.10
N MET A 648 4.75 30.02 -38.39
CA MET A 648 6.09 30.05 -38.98
C MET A 648 6.37 28.88 -39.92
N ILE A 649 5.83 27.69 -39.63
CA ILE A 649 6.10 26.44 -40.37
C ILE A 649 5.09 26.21 -41.51
N GLU A 650 3.80 26.39 -41.23
CA GLU A 650 2.68 26.04 -42.13
C GLU A 650 2.04 27.29 -42.78
N GLY A 651 2.21 28.48 -42.19
CA GLY A 651 1.52 29.72 -42.61
C GLY A 651 2.08 30.40 -43.87
N GLY A 652 3.02 29.76 -44.58
CA GLY A 652 3.62 30.29 -45.80
C GLY A 652 4.79 31.26 -45.57
N GLY A 653 5.39 31.73 -46.68
CA GLY A 653 6.67 32.46 -46.66
C GLY A 653 6.59 33.96 -46.34
N THR A 654 5.40 34.56 -46.32
CA THR A 654 5.22 36.01 -46.09
C THR A 654 4.52 36.27 -44.75
N PRO A 655 4.83 37.35 -44.02
CA PRO A 655 4.13 37.72 -42.79
C PRO A 655 2.60 37.80 -42.94
N GLN A 656 2.11 38.31 -44.07
CA GLN A 656 0.69 38.41 -44.41
C GLN A 656 0.01 37.03 -44.43
N ALA A 657 0.65 36.04 -45.08
CA ALA A 657 0.14 34.68 -45.14
C ALA A 657 0.10 34.02 -43.76
N LYS A 658 1.10 34.27 -42.91
CA LYS A 658 1.15 33.77 -41.52
C LYS A 658 0.00 34.32 -40.67
N VAL A 659 -0.26 35.63 -40.78
CA VAL A 659 -1.41 36.28 -40.14
C VAL A 659 -2.72 35.68 -40.65
N ALA A 660 -2.89 35.56 -41.97
CA ALA A 660 -4.09 34.98 -42.58
C ALA A 660 -4.35 33.55 -42.09
N TYR A 661 -3.31 32.73 -42.00
CA TYR A 661 -3.38 31.36 -41.50
C TYR A 661 -3.89 31.28 -40.05
N ALA A 662 -3.32 32.06 -39.12
CA ALA A 662 -3.77 32.05 -37.73
C ALA A 662 -5.18 32.60 -37.57
N PHE A 663 -5.49 33.67 -38.31
CA PHE A 663 -6.79 34.31 -38.23
C PHE A 663 -7.90 33.40 -38.75
N GLU A 664 -7.69 32.73 -39.89
CA GLU A 664 -8.63 31.74 -40.45
C GLU A 664 -8.84 30.56 -39.49
N ARG A 665 -7.77 30.08 -38.87
CA ARG A 665 -7.85 28.99 -37.91
C ARG A 665 -8.63 29.33 -36.65
N ALA A 666 -8.50 30.56 -36.15
CA ALA A 666 -9.17 31.01 -34.94
C ALA A 666 -10.61 31.48 -35.17
N THR A 667 -10.90 32.10 -36.33
CA THR A 667 -12.17 32.80 -36.59
C THR A 667 -12.98 32.22 -37.75
N CYS A 668 -12.45 31.23 -38.47
CA CYS A 668 -13.03 30.64 -39.69
C CYS A 668 -13.23 31.64 -40.85
N ARG A 669 -12.52 32.79 -40.85
CA ARG A 669 -12.49 33.75 -41.96
C ARG A 669 -11.10 34.34 -42.15
N LEU A 670 -10.87 34.97 -43.30
CA LEU A 670 -9.65 35.75 -43.51
C LEU A 670 -9.72 37.11 -42.80
N PRO A 671 -8.57 37.67 -42.38
CA PRO A 671 -8.50 39.02 -41.86
C PRO A 671 -8.72 40.01 -43.01
N ASN A 672 -9.33 41.16 -42.70
CA ASN A 672 -9.40 42.26 -43.65
C ASN A 672 -8.07 43.04 -43.71
N GLU A 673 -7.97 44.01 -44.64
CA GLU A 673 -6.74 44.79 -44.86
C GLU A 673 -6.29 45.52 -43.59
N LYS A 674 -7.22 46.12 -42.84
CA LYS A 674 -6.93 46.87 -41.62
C LYS A 674 -6.51 45.96 -40.46
N GLU A 675 -7.17 44.81 -40.30
CA GLU A 675 -6.79 43.79 -39.32
C GLU A 675 -5.37 43.27 -39.61
N THR A 676 -5.07 43.01 -40.87
CA THR A 676 -3.75 42.55 -41.31
C THR A 676 -2.68 43.61 -41.02
N GLU A 677 -2.93 44.88 -41.36
CA GLU A 677 -2.02 45.99 -41.10
C GLU A 677 -1.70 46.12 -39.60
N ILE A 678 -2.73 46.09 -38.74
CA ILE A 678 -2.56 46.20 -37.28
C ILE A 678 -1.69 45.06 -36.74
N LEU A 679 -1.98 43.82 -37.12
CA LEU A 679 -1.26 42.64 -36.63
C LEU A 679 0.20 42.63 -37.11
N LEU A 680 0.47 43.07 -38.35
CA LEU A 680 1.84 43.18 -38.86
C LEU A 680 2.65 44.30 -38.21
N ASN A 681 2.01 45.44 -37.91
CA ASN A 681 2.67 46.52 -37.18
C ASN A 681 3.06 46.08 -35.75
N ILE A 682 2.19 45.32 -35.08
CA ILE A 682 2.48 44.76 -33.75
C ILE A 682 3.60 43.73 -33.83
N TYR A 683 3.55 42.83 -34.82
CA TYR A 683 4.64 41.89 -35.06
C TYR A 683 5.99 42.59 -35.22
N GLY A 684 6.07 43.60 -36.09
CA GLY A 684 7.32 44.34 -36.32
C GLY A 684 7.86 44.99 -35.05
N LYS A 685 6.98 45.66 -34.29
CA LYS A 685 7.36 46.28 -33.02
C LYS A 685 7.85 45.25 -31.99
N GLN A 686 7.12 44.16 -31.81
CA GLN A 686 7.50 43.11 -30.85
C GLN A 686 8.79 42.41 -31.26
N LEU A 687 9.02 42.22 -32.56
CA LEU A 687 10.28 41.66 -33.06
C LEU A 687 11.48 42.54 -32.72
N ASP A 688 11.36 43.86 -32.91
CA ASP A 688 12.41 44.82 -32.55
C ASP A 688 12.67 44.83 -31.04
N ASP A 689 11.60 44.80 -30.23
CA ASP A 689 11.68 44.74 -28.77
C ASP A 689 12.40 43.45 -28.30
N TYR A 690 11.97 42.28 -28.80
CA TYR A 690 12.55 40.97 -28.40
C TYR A 690 13.95 40.71 -28.97
N ARG A 691 14.32 41.34 -30.09
CA ARG A 691 15.72 41.32 -30.57
C ARG A 691 16.63 42.19 -29.71
N SER A 692 16.07 43.23 -29.09
CA SER A 692 16.80 44.10 -28.17
C SER A 692 16.92 43.49 -26.77
N ASP A 693 15.96 42.64 -26.38
CA ASP A 693 15.92 41.89 -25.12
C ASP A 693 15.65 40.39 -25.36
N THR A 694 16.71 39.67 -25.68
CA THR A 694 16.64 38.24 -25.97
C THR A 694 16.30 37.39 -24.75
N GLU A 695 16.56 37.88 -23.53
CA GLU A 695 16.22 37.17 -22.30
C GLU A 695 14.71 37.20 -22.08
N ALA A 696 14.06 38.35 -22.32
CA ALA A 696 12.61 38.44 -22.31
C ALA A 696 11.95 37.53 -23.37
N ALA A 697 12.55 37.44 -24.56
CA ALA A 697 12.08 36.53 -25.61
C ALA A 697 12.13 35.07 -25.13
N GLU A 698 13.27 34.63 -24.58
CA GLU A 698 13.46 33.28 -24.05
C GLU A 698 12.45 32.95 -22.96
N LYS A 699 12.30 33.85 -21.99
CA LYS A 699 11.36 33.69 -20.88
C LYS A 699 9.91 33.57 -21.33
N PHE A 700 9.54 34.29 -22.39
CA PHE A 700 8.17 34.25 -22.90
C PHE A 700 7.88 32.95 -23.66
N VAL A 701 8.81 32.53 -24.53
CA VAL A 701 8.62 31.29 -25.32
C VAL A 701 8.85 30.02 -24.50
N SER A 702 9.40 30.10 -23.29
CA SER A 702 9.54 28.95 -22.38
C SER A 702 8.27 28.64 -21.57
N VAL A 703 7.19 29.40 -21.73
CA VAL A 703 5.91 29.11 -21.07
C VAL A 703 5.25 27.85 -21.67
N GLY A 704 4.92 26.90 -20.79
CA GLY A 704 4.35 25.60 -21.11
C GLY A 704 5.39 24.50 -21.35
N GLU A 705 4.94 23.25 -21.45
CA GLU A 705 5.81 22.07 -21.57
C GLU A 705 6.08 21.65 -23.01
N SER A 706 5.29 22.14 -23.98
CA SER A 706 5.43 21.69 -25.36
C SER A 706 6.79 22.10 -25.91
N PRO A 707 7.51 21.20 -26.62
CA PRO A 707 8.85 21.48 -27.10
C PRO A 707 8.86 22.65 -28.10
N ILE A 708 9.98 23.38 -28.13
CA ILE A 708 10.25 24.43 -29.12
C ILE A 708 11.15 23.81 -30.20
N PRO A 709 10.78 23.86 -31.49
CA PRO A 709 11.67 23.41 -32.56
C PRO A 709 12.98 24.20 -32.58
N GLU A 710 14.12 23.50 -32.61
CA GLU A 710 15.46 24.11 -32.54
C GLU A 710 15.78 25.08 -33.68
N ASN A 711 15.08 24.95 -34.82
CA ASN A 711 15.31 25.72 -36.02
C ASN A 711 14.56 27.06 -36.07
N LEU A 712 13.83 27.43 -35.03
CA LEU A 712 13.10 28.70 -34.96
C LEU A 712 13.89 29.75 -34.18
N ASP A 713 13.99 30.96 -34.75
CA ASP A 713 14.52 32.11 -34.03
C ASP A 713 13.58 32.48 -32.88
N LYS A 714 14.12 32.55 -31.67
CA LYS A 714 13.33 32.73 -30.43
C LYS A 714 12.71 34.12 -30.33
N ALA A 715 13.36 35.16 -30.85
CA ALA A 715 12.79 36.50 -30.90
C ALA A 715 11.65 36.61 -31.92
N ASP A 716 11.81 36.01 -33.10
CA ASP A 716 10.75 35.88 -34.11
C ASP A 716 9.55 35.07 -33.57
N LEU A 717 9.83 33.94 -32.92
CA LEU A 717 8.79 33.13 -32.27
C LEU A 717 8.06 33.91 -31.17
N ALA A 718 8.76 34.66 -30.33
CA ALA A 718 8.15 35.49 -29.30
C ALA A 718 7.22 36.56 -29.91
N ALA A 719 7.67 37.24 -30.97
CA ALA A 719 6.86 38.24 -31.68
C ALA A 719 5.59 37.63 -32.31
N TRP A 720 5.71 36.48 -32.98
CA TRP A 720 4.53 35.76 -33.49
C TRP A 720 3.63 35.23 -32.38
N THR A 721 4.19 34.84 -31.24
CA THR A 721 3.41 34.40 -30.06
C THR A 721 2.54 35.54 -29.54
N THR A 722 3.03 36.79 -29.52
CA THR A 722 2.23 37.96 -29.18
C THR A 722 1.06 38.15 -30.15
N VAL A 723 1.30 38.03 -31.46
CA VAL A 723 0.24 38.13 -32.48
C VAL A 723 -0.79 37.00 -32.31
N ALA A 724 -0.34 35.76 -32.11
CA ALA A 724 -1.20 34.61 -31.90
C ALA A 724 -2.06 34.76 -30.63
N SER A 725 -1.47 35.26 -29.53
CA SER A 725 -2.17 35.54 -28.27
C SER A 725 -3.27 36.58 -28.46
N MET A 726 -3.00 37.65 -29.22
CA MET A 726 -4.01 38.65 -29.56
C MET A 726 -5.17 38.06 -30.37
N ILE A 727 -4.87 37.20 -31.35
CA ILE A 727 -5.90 36.54 -32.16
C ILE A 727 -6.76 35.60 -31.30
N LEU A 728 -6.14 34.79 -30.44
CA LEU A 728 -6.84 33.87 -29.54
C LEU A 728 -7.70 34.60 -28.49
N ASN A 729 -7.36 35.85 -28.16
CA ASN A 729 -8.12 36.68 -27.23
C ASN A 729 -9.19 37.56 -27.91
N LEU A 730 -9.41 37.41 -29.22
CA LEU A 730 -10.55 38.07 -29.87
C LEU A 730 -11.86 37.47 -29.36
N ASP A 731 -12.87 38.33 -29.15
CA ASP A 731 -14.25 37.88 -28.86
C ASP A 731 -14.74 36.87 -29.90
N GLU A 732 -14.36 37.07 -31.17
CA GLU A 732 -14.68 36.17 -32.29
C GLU A 732 -14.02 34.78 -32.16
N ALA A 733 -12.84 34.67 -31.55
CA ALA A 733 -12.14 33.39 -31.38
C ALA A 733 -12.75 32.52 -30.26
N ILE A 734 -13.42 33.15 -29.28
CA ILE A 734 -14.08 32.45 -28.16
C ILE A 734 -15.60 32.43 -28.28
N THR A 735 -16.14 32.90 -29.40
CA THR A 735 -17.58 33.00 -29.66
C THR A 735 -17.95 32.10 -30.82
N LYS A 736 -19.04 31.36 -30.64
CA LYS A 736 -19.72 30.69 -31.75
C LYS A 736 -20.34 31.77 -32.65
N SER A 737 -20.09 31.75 -33.95
CA SER A 737 -20.58 32.77 -34.90
C SER A 737 -21.14 32.17 -36.20
#